data_AF-A0A1F6ANZ5-F1
#
_entry.id   AF-A0A1F6ANZ5-F1
#
_cell.length_a   1.000
_cell.length_b   1.000
_cell.length_c   1.000
_cell.angle_alpha   90.00
_cell.angle_beta   90.00
_cell.angle_gamma   90.00
#
_symmetry.space_group_name_H-M   'P 1'
#
loop_
_entity.id
_entity.type
_entity.pdbx_description
1 polymer ?
#
loop_
_entity_poly.entity_id
_entity_poly.type
_entity_poly.pdbx_seq_one_letter_code
_entity_poly.pdbx_strand_id
1 'polypeptide(L)'
;MPGQIFNFSRYFKKSSSVSPPASSVDGTLDNRLVDLPTTQSDSVNPSEPVTNIIPGSSTVSQGVGQPQQVVNSPVGTAIDMNKRVGMDVLSRLTQRANQSLMLSVSKARELKQQYVDTEYVLWALLHDNAIYQLVSECKVTPIELQTTLEKGFKMGNFDSQPHFSPRVKRVLEISLSVARVLGFEFISPEHVLLALSKEGEGLAAQTLVKFNLKTEILNQKITGKKEDIEETKKKTSTLEEYTEDLTAKAARSELDPVVGRSWEIERIIHILSRRTKNNPVLIGEAGVGKTAIVEGLAERIAHGDVPETLLHKKILSLDLMSLIAGAKHRGEFEERLKNLIREVKAASGAIILFIDELHNMVGAGGTGEGSMDASNILKPSLARGELQAIGTTTITEYRKHIEKDPALERRFQPVLVLEPTIEVAIEMLTAIRDKYEAFHRVKITDSAIEEAVKLSQRYVGDRFLPDKAVDLIDEAAASVRLPAISLPEEIKSGEERLKKLTNEKLEAEKSNDKVRAEVLSKEIEDLQHSLTELKEQYQVKKSTTTNAVTPAIIAEVISRWTNIPISRLTESESTKLLDLENIIHKRLIDQEEAVSAVSEAVRRGRAGLKSNKRPIGSFIFMGPTGVGKTELAKALAEILFGAEEMIVRLDMTEYMEKHEVAKLIGAPPGYVGYEEGGQLTEAVRRRPYAVVLFDEIEKAHPDVFNILIQLLDDGRLTDNKGHTVSFKNTIVICTSNLGSGIIQEEMIKHQKTNDTTGDVIQTSPDKLVEKKEKVKQITSVPLVPVNDSLPPKKDSEEELFVRLAKRLMEELRKFFKAELLNRFDEVVVFRPLSREHMGKIVDLQAKILSKLLIEQNIAIEFSEKAKIYLAEQGFDPLFGARPLRRTIQRMVENPISSMLIKGELVTGGTIVIDYDGNQLTFVVKKIEAKKETEKPVNQEISVAPLPEQEPPKVVSTSTSIPNPPAVADKLQPKNPLEQYLTPQKPTEDNLVTTHT
;
A
#
# COMPACT_ATOMS: atom_id res chain seq x y z
N MET A 1 -28.56 27.07 40.50
CA MET A 1 -29.62 26.39 41.29
C MET A 1 -30.11 25.16 40.51
N PRO A 2 -30.49 24.04 41.16
CA PRO A 2 -30.66 22.75 40.48
C PRO A 2 -32.06 22.13 40.59
N GLY A 3 -32.30 21.01 39.90
CA GLY A 3 -33.20 19.94 40.37
C GLY A 3 -34.28 19.43 39.41
N GLN A 4 -34.83 18.25 39.74
CA GLN A 4 -35.95 17.52 39.09
C GLN A 4 -35.60 16.98 37.69
N ILE A 5 -35.56 15.67 37.38
CA ILE A 5 -36.17 14.44 37.93
C ILE A 5 -37.71 14.37 37.78
N PHE A 6 -38.21 13.72 36.71
CA PHE A 6 -38.88 12.40 36.80
C PHE A 6 -39.31 11.82 35.43
N ASN A 7 -39.44 10.49 35.37
CA ASN A 7 -40.22 9.77 34.36
C ASN A 7 -41.73 10.00 34.55
N PHE A 8 -42.54 10.05 33.48
CA PHE A 8 -43.41 8.92 33.09
C PHE A 8 -44.19 9.15 31.78
N SER A 9 -44.86 8.09 31.30
CA SER A 9 -45.64 8.04 30.07
C SER A 9 -47.15 8.31 30.25
N ARG A 10 -47.83 8.57 29.12
CA ARG A 10 -49.29 8.52 28.86
C ARG A 10 -50.21 9.64 29.38
N TYR A 11 -50.87 10.33 28.43
CA TYR A 11 -52.25 10.86 28.42
C TYR A 11 -52.54 11.33 26.97
N PHE A 12 -53.71 11.24 26.30
CA PHE A 12 -55.07 10.72 26.51
C PHE A 12 -55.39 9.65 25.40
N LYS A 13 -56.44 8.78 25.36
CA LYS A 13 -57.92 8.92 25.41
C LYS A 13 -58.47 9.89 24.32
N LYS A 14 -59.57 9.67 23.56
CA LYS A 14 -60.68 8.68 23.41
C LYS A 14 -60.80 8.29 21.88
N SER A 15 -61.69 7.47 21.33
CA SER A 15 -63.10 7.12 21.65
C SER A 15 -63.60 5.78 21.04
N SER A 16 -64.54 5.13 21.75
CA SER A 16 -65.69 4.27 21.32
C SER A 16 -65.95 4.00 19.82
N SER A 17 -66.47 2.83 19.38
CA SER A 17 -67.06 1.62 20.03
C SER A 17 -67.11 0.45 19.00
N VAL A 18 -67.78 -0.72 19.05
CA VAL A 18 -68.99 -1.28 19.74
C VAL A 18 -68.80 -2.82 20.04
N SER A 19 -69.83 -3.50 20.55
CA SER A 19 -69.89 -4.87 21.12
C SER A 19 -69.92 -6.07 20.13
N PRO A 20 -69.61 -7.31 20.60
CA PRO A 20 -69.84 -8.61 19.91
C PRO A 20 -71.22 -9.24 20.27
N PRO A 21 -71.62 -10.39 19.68
CA PRO A 21 -71.37 -11.77 20.22
C PRO A 21 -70.77 -12.73 19.15
N ALA A 22 -70.16 -13.90 19.38
CA ALA A 22 -70.28 -15.04 20.34
C ALA A 22 -71.09 -16.26 19.80
N SER A 23 -70.80 -17.47 20.31
CA SER A 23 -71.35 -18.82 19.97
C SER A 23 -70.99 -19.42 18.59
N SER A 24 -71.05 -20.75 18.33
CA SER A 24 -70.50 -21.99 18.96
C SER A 24 -71.19 -23.26 18.38
N VAL A 25 -70.70 -24.48 18.71
CA VAL A 25 -71.35 -25.83 18.56
C VAL A 25 -71.09 -26.63 17.26
N ASP A 26 -70.60 -27.87 17.46
CA ASP A 26 -70.72 -29.21 16.79
C ASP A 26 -71.04 -29.36 15.29
N GLY A 27 -70.70 -30.47 14.59
CA GLY A 27 -69.91 -31.67 14.97
C GLY A 27 -70.13 -32.90 14.05
N THR A 28 -69.42 -34.02 14.35
CA THR A 28 -69.66 -35.43 13.95
C THR A 28 -69.62 -35.93 12.48
N LEU A 29 -68.78 -36.96 12.25
CA LEU A 29 -68.95 -38.20 11.43
C LEU A 29 -69.01 -38.07 9.87
N ASP A 30 -68.67 -39.09 9.05
CA ASP A 30 -68.61 -40.55 9.26
C ASP A 30 -67.55 -41.29 8.36
N ASN A 31 -67.54 -42.64 8.35
CA ASN A 31 -66.50 -43.56 7.82
C ASN A 31 -66.91 -44.40 6.57
N ARG A 32 -65.91 -44.81 5.74
CA ARG A 32 -65.75 -46.07 4.92
C ARG A 32 -64.59 -45.88 3.91
N LEU A 33 -63.61 -46.79 3.72
CA LEU A 33 -63.62 -48.18 3.17
C LEU A 33 -64.18 -48.25 1.72
N VAL A 34 -63.57 -48.91 0.72
CA VAL A 34 -63.18 -50.35 0.62
C VAL A 34 -62.13 -50.62 -0.52
N ASP A 35 -61.28 -51.65 -0.34
CA ASP A 35 -60.54 -52.53 -1.30
C ASP A 35 -59.31 -52.15 -2.19
N LEU A 36 -58.64 -53.26 -2.56
CA LEU A 36 -57.39 -53.54 -3.29
C LEU A 36 -57.75 -54.25 -4.63
N PRO A 37 -56.84 -54.34 -5.65
CA PRO A 37 -56.02 -55.57 -5.75
C PRO A 37 -54.63 -55.42 -6.42
N THR A 38 -53.85 -56.50 -6.36
CA THR A 38 -52.52 -56.70 -6.98
C THR A 38 -52.56 -57.55 -8.24
N THR A 39 -51.60 -57.37 -9.17
CA THR A 39 -51.26 -58.38 -10.19
C THR A 39 -49.75 -58.53 -10.39
N GLN A 40 -49.32 -59.78 -10.63
CA GLN A 40 -48.05 -60.17 -11.25
C GLN A 40 -48.37 -60.51 -12.75
N SER A 41 -47.50 -61.00 -13.65
CA SER A 41 -46.17 -61.61 -13.56
C SER A 41 -45.40 -61.59 -14.92
N ASP A 42 -44.18 -62.14 -14.91
CA ASP A 42 -43.48 -62.92 -15.97
C ASP A 42 -43.07 -62.35 -17.35
N SER A 43 -41.74 -62.15 -17.47
CA SER A 43 -40.78 -62.67 -18.48
C SER A 43 -41.17 -62.92 -19.96
N VAL A 44 -40.23 -62.63 -20.88
CA VAL A 44 -39.49 -63.62 -21.70
C VAL A 44 -38.34 -62.95 -22.49
N ASN A 45 -37.26 -63.69 -22.76
CA ASN A 45 -36.10 -63.32 -23.58
C ASN A 45 -35.88 -64.42 -24.63
N PRO A 46 -35.45 -64.15 -25.89
CA PRO A 46 -34.13 -64.66 -26.30
C PRO A 46 -33.39 -63.94 -27.47
N SER A 47 -32.17 -64.44 -27.74
CA SER A 47 -31.45 -64.49 -29.03
C SER A 47 -30.81 -63.22 -29.62
N GLU A 48 -29.62 -62.94 -29.11
CA GLU A 48 -28.33 -62.81 -29.84
C GLU A 48 -28.26 -63.47 -31.24
N PRO A 49 -27.31 -63.06 -32.14
CA PRO A 49 -25.96 -63.66 -32.09
C PRO A 49 -24.73 -62.85 -32.61
N VAL A 50 -23.53 -63.13 -32.06
CA VAL A 50 -22.23 -63.37 -32.77
C VAL A 50 -21.49 -62.18 -33.48
N THR A 51 -20.16 -61.92 -33.36
CA THR A 51 -19.02 -62.41 -32.52
C THR A 51 -17.72 -61.56 -32.69
N ASN A 52 -16.88 -61.50 -31.63
CA ASN A 52 -15.39 -61.43 -31.60
C ASN A 52 -14.67 -60.22 -32.29
N ILE A 53 -13.36 -59.92 -32.14
CA ILE A 53 -12.14 -60.55 -31.53
C ILE A 53 -11.37 -59.38 -30.81
N ILE A 54 -10.95 -59.36 -29.51
CA ILE A 54 -9.89 -60.11 -28.78
C ILE A 54 -8.44 -59.80 -29.27
N PRO A 55 -7.36 -59.76 -28.44
CA PRO A 55 -7.12 -59.37 -27.02
C PRO A 55 -6.04 -58.21 -26.92
N GLY A 56 -5.40 -57.81 -25.80
CA GLY A 56 -5.52 -58.08 -24.34
C GLY A 56 -4.17 -58.09 -23.59
N SER A 57 -4.19 -58.00 -22.24
CA SER A 57 -3.15 -58.31 -21.21
C SER A 57 -1.70 -57.74 -21.36
N SER A 58 -1.05 -57.03 -20.42
CA SER A 58 -0.99 -56.97 -18.92
C SER A 58 0.11 -57.82 -18.26
N THR A 59 0.73 -57.28 -17.18
CA THR A 59 1.90 -57.82 -16.40
C THR A 59 3.25 -57.82 -17.16
N VAL A 60 4.45 -57.86 -16.56
CA VAL A 60 4.95 -58.31 -15.23
C VAL A 60 5.90 -57.24 -14.60
N SER A 61 6.35 -57.47 -13.36
CA SER A 61 7.26 -56.63 -12.55
C SER A 61 8.77 -56.97 -12.72
N GLN A 62 9.62 -56.30 -11.92
CA GLN A 62 11.09 -56.42 -11.78
C GLN A 62 11.95 -55.73 -12.86
N GLY A 63 13.16 -55.29 -12.47
CA GLY A 63 14.19 -54.79 -13.40
C GLY A 63 15.03 -53.63 -12.87
N VAL A 64 16.16 -53.92 -12.24
CA VAL A 64 17.21 -52.92 -11.90
C VAL A 64 17.92 -52.44 -13.17
N GLY A 65 18.17 -51.14 -13.33
CA GLY A 65 19.00 -50.62 -14.42
C GLY A 65 19.32 -49.13 -14.33
N GLN A 66 20.61 -48.78 -14.27
CA GLN A 66 21.09 -47.41 -14.49
C GLN A 66 21.22 -47.14 -16.00
N PRO A 67 21.04 -45.90 -16.46
CA PRO A 67 21.60 -45.42 -17.72
C PRO A 67 22.71 -44.39 -17.48
N GLN A 68 23.95 -44.78 -17.74
CA GLN A 68 25.04 -43.82 -17.98
C GLN A 68 25.21 -43.59 -19.49
N GLN A 69 25.29 -42.31 -19.87
CA GLN A 69 26.18 -41.76 -20.89
C GLN A 69 26.04 -42.09 -22.41
N VAL A 70 25.44 -41.10 -23.10
CA VAL A 70 25.83 -40.41 -24.37
C VAL A 70 25.69 -41.04 -25.79
N VAL A 71 25.48 -40.10 -26.74
CA VAL A 71 25.67 -40.12 -28.21
C VAL A 71 24.73 -41.02 -29.04
N ASN A 72 23.71 -40.41 -29.67
CA ASN A 72 23.93 -39.74 -30.97
C ASN A 72 22.83 -38.73 -31.33
N SER A 73 23.16 -37.74 -32.16
CA SER A 73 22.25 -36.67 -32.61
C SER A 73 21.73 -36.92 -34.04
N PRO A 74 20.70 -36.17 -34.47
CA PRO A 74 20.86 -35.41 -35.70
C PRO A 74 20.74 -33.88 -35.48
N VAL A 75 21.31 -33.11 -36.40
CA VAL A 75 21.47 -31.65 -36.27
C VAL A 75 20.19 -30.90 -36.65
N GLY A 76 19.72 -30.04 -35.75
CA GLY A 76 18.82 -28.93 -36.05
C GLY A 76 19.40 -27.64 -35.49
N THR A 77 19.85 -26.73 -36.35
CA THR A 77 20.50 -25.49 -35.92
C THR A 77 19.50 -24.50 -35.31
N ALA A 78 19.77 -24.07 -34.08
CA ALA A 78 18.98 -23.04 -33.41
C ALA A 78 19.09 -21.69 -34.17
N ILE A 79 17.97 -20.97 -34.24
CA ILE A 79 17.93 -19.61 -34.80
C ILE A 79 18.31 -18.63 -33.69
N ASP A 80 19.34 -17.82 -33.94
CA ASP A 80 19.87 -16.83 -32.99
C ASP A 80 18.83 -15.72 -32.74
N MET A 81 18.37 -15.58 -31.49
CA MET A 81 17.19 -14.77 -31.12
C MET A 81 17.49 -13.35 -30.61
N ASN A 82 18.69 -12.81 -30.85
CA ASN A 82 19.10 -11.50 -30.32
C ASN A 82 18.99 -10.33 -31.31
N LYS A 83 17.75 -9.89 -31.62
CA LYS A 83 17.45 -8.49 -32.02
C LYS A 83 15.99 -8.11 -31.80
N ARG A 84 15.70 -7.42 -30.68
CA ARG A 84 14.36 -6.96 -30.29
C ARG A 84 14.04 -5.57 -30.82
N VAL A 85 13.07 -5.47 -31.74
CA VAL A 85 11.87 -4.59 -31.70
C VAL A 85 10.84 -5.21 -32.65
N GLY A 86 9.57 -5.33 -32.24
CA GLY A 86 8.46 -5.77 -33.12
C GLY A 86 8.15 -7.27 -33.15
N MET A 87 8.41 -8.03 -32.07
CA MET A 87 8.23 -9.50 -32.08
C MET A 87 7.38 -10.07 -30.93
N ASP A 88 6.22 -9.45 -30.66
CA ASP A 88 5.09 -10.07 -29.90
C ASP A 88 3.87 -10.35 -30.81
N VAL A 89 4.08 -10.37 -32.13
CA VAL A 89 3.05 -10.70 -33.12
C VAL A 89 3.15 -12.16 -33.56
N LEU A 90 4.38 -12.65 -33.79
CA LEU A 90 4.64 -14.03 -34.21
C LEU A 90 4.27 -15.05 -33.12
N SER A 91 4.39 -14.67 -31.84
CA SER A 91 3.92 -15.42 -30.66
C SER A 91 2.41 -15.65 -30.63
N ARG A 92 1.64 -14.84 -31.37
CA ARG A 92 0.17 -14.84 -31.39
C ARG A 92 -0.41 -15.42 -32.68
N LEU A 93 0.41 -16.01 -33.55
CA LEU A 93 -0.05 -16.69 -34.75
C LEU A 93 -0.72 -18.03 -34.39
N THR A 94 -1.87 -18.32 -35.01
CA THR A 94 -2.40 -19.69 -35.06
C THR A 94 -1.45 -20.61 -35.84
N GLN A 95 -1.52 -21.91 -35.59
CA GLN A 95 -0.72 -22.91 -36.32
C GLN A 95 -0.90 -22.79 -37.85
N ARG A 96 -2.12 -22.55 -38.33
CA ARG A 96 -2.42 -22.29 -39.76
C ARG A 96 -1.71 -21.04 -40.28
N ALA A 97 -1.84 -19.90 -39.59
CA ALA A 97 -1.20 -18.65 -40.02
C ALA A 97 0.33 -18.75 -40.02
N ASN A 98 0.91 -19.43 -39.03
CA ASN A 98 2.34 -19.71 -38.98
C ASN A 98 2.79 -20.61 -40.15
N GLN A 99 2.02 -21.66 -40.49
CA GLN A 99 2.29 -22.51 -41.65
C GLN A 99 2.26 -21.74 -42.98
N SER A 100 1.26 -20.89 -43.21
CA SER A 100 1.22 -20.01 -44.40
C SER A 100 2.41 -19.03 -44.44
N LEU A 101 2.81 -18.44 -43.32
CA LEU A 101 3.97 -17.55 -43.29
C LEU A 101 5.28 -18.30 -43.55
N MET A 102 5.48 -19.50 -43.00
CA MET A 102 6.65 -20.34 -43.29
C MET A 102 6.69 -20.80 -44.76
N LEU A 103 5.54 -21.05 -45.39
CA LEU A 103 5.47 -21.30 -46.84
C LEU A 103 5.96 -20.08 -47.64
N SER A 104 5.58 -18.85 -47.27
CA SER A 104 6.09 -17.63 -47.93
C SER A 104 7.61 -17.46 -47.80
N VAL A 105 8.17 -17.81 -46.63
CA VAL A 105 9.64 -17.83 -46.38
C VAL A 105 10.33 -18.88 -47.24
N SER A 106 9.75 -20.08 -47.41
CA SER A 106 10.31 -21.10 -48.31
C SER A 106 10.29 -20.68 -49.78
N LYS A 107 9.22 -20.02 -50.26
CA LYS A 107 9.11 -19.58 -51.65
C LYS A 107 10.08 -18.45 -51.99
N ALA A 108 10.27 -17.50 -51.08
CA ALA A 108 11.31 -16.48 -51.23
C ALA A 108 12.73 -17.08 -51.27
N ARG A 109 12.99 -18.14 -50.49
CA ARG A 109 14.28 -18.87 -50.50
C ARG A 109 14.50 -19.66 -51.79
N GLU A 110 13.47 -20.35 -52.29
CA GLU A 110 13.49 -21.05 -53.60
C GLU A 110 13.89 -20.09 -54.73
N LEU A 111 13.35 -18.86 -54.68
CA LEU A 111 13.60 -17.80 -55.66
C LEU A 111 14.84 -16.94 -55.35
N LYS A 112 15.68 -17.35 -54.39
CA LYS A 112 16.91 -16.65 -53.97
C LYS A 112 16.72 -15.15 -53.68
N GLN A 113 15.60 -14.79 -53.05
CA GLN A 113 15.28 -13.41 -52.68
C GLN A 113 15.80 -13.06 -51.29
N GLN A 114 16.19 -11.79 -51.08
CA GLN A 114 16.61 -11.30 -49.76
C GLN A 114 15.42 -11.03 -48.82
N TYR A 115 14.26 -10.67 -49.40
CA TYR A 115 13.09 -10.24 -48.64
C TYR A 115 11.84 -11.04 -49.00
N VAL A 116 11.06 -11.39 -47.97
CA VAL A 116 9.68 -11.85 -48.09
C VAL A 116 8.79 -10.61 -48.08
N ASP A 117 8.30 -10.19 -49.25
CA ASP A 117 7.30 -9.12 -49.38
C ASP A 117 5.87 -9.68 -49.58
N THR A 118 4.87 -8.79 -49.60
CA THR A 118 3.43 -9.13 -49.48
C THR A 118 2.90 -10.19 -50.44
N GLU A 119 3.44 -10.27 -51.65
CA GLU A 119 3.01 -11.18 -52.72
C GLU A 119 3.32 -12.64 -52.40
N TYR A 120 4.42 -12.92 -51.69
CA TYR A 120 4.76 -14.26 -51.20
C TYR A 120 3.82 -14.67 -50.06
N VAL A 121 3.41 -13.71 -49.22
CA VAL A 121 2.43 -13.93 -48.14
C VAL A 121 1.06 -14.23 -48.74
N LEU A 122 0.59 -13.45 -49.73
CA LEU A 122 -0.67 -13.71 -50.41
C LEU A 122 -0.67 -15.05 -51.16
N TRP A 123 0.41 -15.36 -51.89
CA TRP A 123 0.59 -16.64 -52.57
C TRP A 123 0.50 -17.82 -51.59
N ALA A 124 1.13 -17.71 -50.42
CA ALA A 124 1.12 -18.76 -49.40
C ALA A 124 -0.20 -18.84 -48.59
N LEU A 125 -0.95 -17.75 -48.46
CA LEU A 125 -2.32 -17.78 -47.92
C LEU A 125 -3.28 -18.53 -48.84
N LEU A 126 -3.11 -18.43 -50.17
CA LEU A 126 -3.89 -19.18 -51.16
C LEU A 126 -3.62 -20.70 -51.15
N HIS A 127 -2.69 -21.17 -50.32
CA HIS A 127 -2.45 -22.60 -50.06
C HIS A 127 -3.14 -23.11 -48.78
N ASP A 128 -3.81 -22.25 -48.01
CA ASP A 128 -4.71 -22.67 -46.93
C ASP A 128 -6.11 -22.96 -47.49
N ASN A 129 -6.68 -24.11 -47.11
CA ASN A 129 -7.95 -24.60 -47.66
C ASN A 129 -9.14 -23.66 -47.41
N ALA A 130 -9.21 -23.00 -46.24
CA ALA A 130 -10.33 -22.11 -45.94
C ALA A 130 -10.19 -20.77 -46.66
N ILE A 131 -8.96 -20.27 -46.84
CA ILE A 131 -8.69 -19.09 -47.68
C ILE A 131 -9.01 -19.39 -49.15
N TYR A 132 -8.63 -20.57 -49.65
CA TYR A 132 -8.97 -21.00 -51.01
C TYR A 132 -10.49 -21.05 -51.23
N GLN A 133 -11.24 -21.61 -50.27
CA GLN A 133 -12.71 -21.62 -50.29
C GLN A 133 -13.29 -20.19 -50.24
N LEU A 134 -12.81 -19.34 -49.34
CA LEU A 134 -13.28 -17.96 -49.17
C LEU A 134 -13.09 -17.11 -50.44
N VAL A 135 -11.93 -17.22 -51.10
CA VAL A 135 -11.68 -16.55 -52.39
C VAL A 135 -12.60 -17.10 -53.49
N SER A 136 -12.83 -18.42 -53.51
CA SER A 136 -13.77 -19.05 -54.45
C SER A 136 -15.23 -18.60 -54.22
N GLU A 137 -15.66 -18.41 -52.98
CA GLU A 137 -16.99 -17.87 -52.64
C GLU A 137 -17.17 -16.40 -53.08
N CYS A 138 -16.08 -15.63 -53.14
CA CYS A 138 -16.06 -14.29 -53.74
C CYS A 138 -16.16 -14.28 -55.27
N LYS A 139 -16.41 -15.44 -55.90
CA LYS A 139 -16.50 -15.65 -57.36
C LYS A 139 -15.17 -15.42 -58.11
N VAL A 140 -14.05 -15.57 -57.42
CA VAL A 140 -12.69 -15.47 -57.99
C VAL A 140 -12.04 -16.86 -58.00
N THR A 141 -11.49 -17.25 -59.14
CA THR A 141 -10.71 -18.47 -59.34
C THR A 141 -9.33 -18.33 -58.67
N PRO A 142 -9.03 -19.02 -57.56
CA PRO A 142 -7.80 -18.77 -56.80
C PRO A 142 -6.52 -19.09 -57.62
N ILE A 143 -6.62 -20.04 -58.55
CA ILE A 143 -5.55 -20.46 -59.47
C ILE A 143 -5.12 -19.32 -60.40
N GLU A 144 -6.04 -18.48 -60.88
CA GLU A 144 -5.69 -17.32 -61.73
C GLU A 144 -4.97 -16.23 -60.92
N LEU A 145 -5.32 -16.10 -59.64
CA LEU A 145 -4.69 -15.18 -58.71
C LEU A 145 -3.28 -15.65 -58.35
N GLN A 146 -3.09 -16.94 -58.03
CA GLN A 146 -1.77 -17.58 -57.88
C GLN A 146 -0.90 -17.38 -59.14
N THR A 147 -1.44 -17.73 -60.32
CA THR A 147 -0.74 -17.58 -61.62
C THR A 147 -0.37 -16.12 -61.92
N THR A 148 -1.14 -15.15 -61.41
CA THR A 148 -0.84 -13.72 -61.57
C THR A 148 0.31 -13.28 -60.65
N LEU A 149 0.37 -13.78 -59.42
CA LEU A 149 1.48 -13.52 -58.48
C LEU A 149 2.78 -14.17 -58.97
N GLU A 150 2.72 -15.41 -59.45
CA GLU A 150 3.90 -16.15 -59.94
C GLU A 150 4.56 -15.49 -61.16
N LYS A 151 3.77 -14.86 -62.04
CA LYS A 151 4.29 -14.03 -63.14
C LYS A 151 5.01 -12.75 -62.68
N GLY A 152 4.79 -12.33 -61.43
CA GLY A 152 5.51 -11.22 -60.81
C GLY A 152 6.83 -11.65 -60.14
N PHE A 153 7.00 -12.93 -59.82
CA PHE A 153 8.19 -13.45 -59.17
C PHE A 153 9.42 -13.40 -60.11
N LYS A 154 10.60 -13.19 -59.51
CA LYS A 154 11.88 -13.13 -60.20
C LYS A 154 12.91 -13.96 -59.44
N MET A 155 13.86 -14.54 -60.14
CA MET A 155 15.02 -15.17 -59.51
C MET A 155 16.00 -14.08 -59.00
N GLY A 156 16.44 -14.21 -57.76
CA GLY A 156 17.48 -13.38 -57.15
C GLY A 156 18.82 -14.12 -57.02
N ASN A 157 19.76 -13.50 -56.29
CA ASN A 157 21.11 -14.02 -56.05
C ASN A 157 21.44 -14.14 -54.55
N PHE A 158 20.44 -14.29 -53.69
CA PHE A 158 20.60 -14.35 -52.22
C PHE A 158 20.48 -15.78 -51.70
N ASP A 159 21.57 -16.29 -51.12
CA ASP A 159 21.71 -17.71 -50.69
C ASP A 159 21.58 -17.96 -49.18
N SER A 160 21.17 -16.96 -48.38
CA SER A 160 20.88 -17.13 -46.95
C SER A 160 19.38 -16.99 -46.64
N GLN A 161 18.99 -16.95 -45.35
CA GLN A 161 17.57 -16.95 -45.00
C GLN A 161 16.91 -15.59 -45.32
N PRO A 162 15.80 -15.54 -46.08
CA PRO A 162 15.11 -14.29 -46.40
C PRO A 162 14.45 -13.69 -45.16
N HIS A 163 14.39 -12.36 -45.10
CA HIS A 163 13.78 -11.62 -43.99
C HIS A 163 12.45 -10.98 -44.40
N PHE A 164 11.48 -10.86 -43.48
CA PHE A 164 10.22 -10.14 -43.78
C PHE A 164 10.48 -8.67 -44.10
N SER A 165 9.87 -8.18 -45.19
CA SER A 165 9.92 -6.77 -45.57
C SER A 165 9.32 -5.87 -44.48
N PRO A 166 9.68 -4.57 -44.40
CA PRO A 166 9.01 -3.64 -43.50
C PRO A 166 7.50 -3.58 -43.72
N ARG A 167 7.03 -3.82 -44.96
CA ARG A 167 5.61 -3.85 -45.30
C ARG A 167 4.93 -5.11 -44.75
N VAL A 168 5.52 -6.31 -44.90
CA VAL A 168 4.98 -7.53 -44.27
C VAL A 168 4.94 -7.44 -42.74
N LYS A 169 5.88 -6.73 -42.10
CA LYS A 169 5.78 -6.45 -40.65
C LYS A 169 4.55 -5.61 -40.30
N ARG A 170 4.27 -4.56 -41.09
CA ARG A 170 3.06 -3.72 -40.96
C ARG A 170 1.77 -4.53 -41.18
N VAL A 171 1.73 -5.43 -42.17
CA VAL A 171 0.61 -6.39 -42.37
C VAL A 171 0.36 -7.22 -41.10
N LEU A 172 1.42 -7.70 -40.43
CA LEU A 172 1.29 -8.50 -39.21
C LEU A 172 0.81 -7.67 -38.02
N GLU A 173 1.24 -6.41 -37.89
CA GLU A 173 0.71 -5.47 -36.89
C GLU A 173 -0.77 -5.13 -37.14
N ILE A 174 -1.19 -4.99 -38.40
CA ILE A 174 -2.58 -4.78 -38.80
C ILE A 174 -3.41 -6.06 -38.57
N SER A 175 -2.88 -7.26 -38.81
CA SER A 175 -3.63 -8.51 -38.56
C SER A 175 -3.85 -8.78 -37.07
N LEU A 176 -2.95 -8.32 -36.19
CA LEU A 176 -3.15 -8.32 -34.75
C LEU A 176 -4.24 -7.34 -34.29
N SER A 177 -4.33 -6.14 -34.90
CA SER A 177 -5.42 -5.20 -34.57
C SER A 177 -6.77 -5.68 -35.09
N VAL A 178 -6.81 -6.25 -36.31
CA VAL A 178 -7.99 -6.94 -36.86
C VAL A 178 -8.46 -8.07 -35.95
N ALA A 179 -7.56 -8.95 -35.50
CA ALA A 179 -7.91 -10.06 -34.60
C ALA A 179 -8.58 -9.54 -33.31
N ARG A 180 -8.00 -8.52 -32.67
CA ARG A 180 -8.51 -7.92 -31.43
C ARG A 180 -9.88 -7.25 -31.61
N VAL A 181 -10.09 -6.52 -32.71
CA VAL A 181 -11.39 -5.89 -33.04
C VAL A 181 -12.49 -6.93 -33.25
N LEU A 182 -12.13 -8.15 -33.67
CA LEU A 182 -13.03 -9.29 -33.82
C LEU A 182 -13.10 -10.19 -32.57
N GLY A 183 -12.45 -9.83 -31.47
CA GLY A 183 -12.49 -10.56 -30.19
C GLY A 183 -11.54 -11.76 -30.10
N PHE A 184 -10.65 -11.99 -31.08
CA PHE A 184 -9.69 -13.09 -31.06
C PHE A 184 -8.34 -12.69 -30.44
N GLU A 185 -7.82 -13.48 -29.50
CA GLU A 185 -6.47 -13.29 -28.94
C GLU A 185 -5.36 -13.69 -29.93
N PHE A 186 -5.68 -14.57 -30.90
CA PHE A 186 -4.76 -15.15 -31.89
C PHE A 186 -5.07 -14.73 -33.33
N ILE A 187 -4.03 -14.73 -34.17
CA ILE A 187 -4.07 -14.31 -35.58
C ILE A 187 -4.26 -15.53 -36.48
N SER A 188 -5.38 -15.56 -37.20
CA SER A 188 -5.74 -16.60 -38.18
C SER A 188 -5.41 -16.14 -39.61
N PRO A 189 -5.25 -17.04 -40.60
CA PRO A 189 -4.97 -16.67 -42.00
C PRO A 189 -5.94 -15.62 -42.57
N GLU A 190 -7.19 -15.66 -42.13
CA GLU A 190 -8.27 -14.75 -42.51
C GLU A 190 -7.97 -13.31 -42.06
N HIS A 191 -7.41 -13.13 -40.85
CA HIS A 191 -6.99 -11.84 -40.33
C HIS A 191 -5.78 -11.29 -41.12
N VAL A 192 -4.89 -12.15 -41.60
CA VAL A 192 -3.74 -11.76 -42.45
C VAL A 192 -4.21 -11.37 -43.86
N LEU A 193 -5.16 -12.09 -44.44
CA LEU A 193 -5.78 -11.72 -45.73
C LEU A 193 -6.50 -10.37 -45.66
N LEU A 194 -7.28 -10.14 -44.61
CA LEU A 194 -7.95 -8.85 -44.41
C LEU A 194 -6.96 -7.72 -44.14
N ALA A 195 -5.84 -7.99 -43.45
CA ALA A 195 -4.75 -7.03 -43.25
C ALA A 195 -4.03 -6.65 -44.56
N LEU A 196 -3.75 -7.62 -45.45
CA LEU A 196 -3.20 -7.35 -46.79
C LEU A 196 -4.13 -6.46 -47.63
N SER A 197 -5.45 -6.59 -47.44
CA SER A 197 -6.44 -5.72 -48.09
C SER A 197 -6.51 -4.33 -47.43
N LYS A 198 -6.45 -4.25 -46.10
CA LYS A 198 -6.45 -2.99 -45.32
C LYS A 198 -5.17 -2.17 -45.46
N GLU A 199 -4.03 -2.78 -45.76
CA GLU A 199 -2.78 -2.06 -46.01
C GLU A 199 -2.83 -1.26 -47.33
N GLY A 200 -3.55 -1.74 -48.35
CA GLY A 200 -3.80 -1.05 -49.62
C GLY A 200 -2.59 -0.89 -50.56
N GLU A 201 -1.36 -1.02 -50.06
CA GLU A 201 -0.13 -0.73 -50.80
C GLU A 201 0.60 -2.00 -51.32
N GLY A 202 1.08 -1.93 -52.56
CA GLY A 202 1.95 -2.95 -53.15
C GLY A 202 1.25 -4.15 -53.79
N LEU A 203 2.03 -5.15 -54.19
CA LEU A 203 1.63 -6.13 -55.21
C LEU A 203 0.49 -7.07 -54.75
N ALA A 204 0.43 -7.44 -53.48
CA ALA A 204 -0.69 -8.22 -52.94
C ALA A 204 -2.01 -7.42 -53.01
N ALA A 205 -2.03 -6.20 -52.46
CA ALA A 205 -3.22 -5.34 -52.45
C ALA A 205 -3.67 -4.99 -53.88
N GLN A 206 -2.74 -4.65 -54.76
CA GLN A 206 -3.02 -4.40 -56.18
C GLN A 206 -3.62 -5.64 -56.88
N THR A 207 -3.13 -6.85 -56.55
CA THR A 207 -3.68 -8.09 -57.12
C THR A 207 -5.08 -8.37 -56.58
N LEU A 208 -5.32 -8.21 -55.27
CA LEU A 208 -6.66 -8.32 -54.68
C LEU A 208 -7.65 -7.35 -55.33
N VAL A 209 -7.29 -6.07 -55.46
CA VAL A 209 -8.12 -5.04 -56.14
C VAL A 209 -8.37 -5.38 -57.61
N LYS A 210 -7.36 -5.88 -58.34
CA LYS A 210 -7.51 -6.32 -59.75
C LYS A 210 -8.52 -7.45 -59.92
N PHE A 211 -8.59 -8.38 -58.97
CA PHE A 211 -9.61 -9.44 -58.92
C PHE A 211 -10.89 -9.03 -58.16
N ASN A 212 -11.09 -7.72 -57.91
CA ASN A 212 -12.24 -7.14 -57.21
C ASN A 212 -12.45 -7.64 -55.76
N LEU A 213 -11.42 -8.21 -55.13
CA LEU A 213 -11.39 -8.61 -53.72
C LEU A 213 -11.10 -7.41 -52.83
N LYS A 214 -12.05 -6.46 -52.77
CA LYS A 214 -11.97 -5.28 -51.91
C LYS A 214 -12.10 -5.66 -50.43
N THR A 215 -11.54 -4.80 -49.57
CA THR A 215 -11.64 -4.87 -48.10
C THR A 215 -13.07 -5.09 -47.62
N GLU A 216 -14.04 -4.36 -48.16
CA GLU A 216 -15.48 -4.47 -47.86
C GLU A 216 -16.01 -5.91 -48.02
N ILE A 217 -15.69 -6.54 -49.16
CA ILE A 217 -16.19 -7.86 -49.57
C ILE A 217 -15.53 -8.96 -48.71
N LEU A 218 -14.23 -8.84 -48.48
CA LEU A 218 -13.49 -9.74 -47.60
C LEU A 218 -13.96 -9.60 -46.14
N ASN A 219 -14.17 -8.38 -45.65
CA ASN A 219 -14.67 -8.12 -44.30
C ASN A 219 -16.08 -8.69 -44.11
N GLN A 220 -16.98 -8.51 -45.09
CA GLN A 220 -18.32 -9.09 -45.07
C GLN A 220 -18.30 -10.63 -45.02
N LYS A 221 -17.39 -11.27 -45.75
CA LYS A 221 -17.25 -12.74 -45.75
C LYS A 221 -16.58 -13.30 -44.49
N ILE A 222 -15.62 -12.59 -43.92
CA ILE A 222 -14.89 -13.02 -42.71
C ILE A 222 -15.71 -12.78 -41.44
N THR A 223 -16.53 -11.72 -41.39
CA THR A 223 -17.22 -11.28 -40.16
C THR A 223 -18.74 -11.42 -40.18
N GLY A 224 -19.34 -11.69 -41.35
CA GLY A 224 -20.78 -11.74 -41.56
C GLY A 224 -21.48 -10.37 -41.53
N LYS A 225 -20.77 -9.26 -41.31
CA LYS A 225 -21.34 -7.90 -41.19
C LYS A 225 -20.99 -7.03 -42.39
N LYS A 226 -21.94 -6.22 -42.87
CA LYS A 226 -21.65 -5.06 -43.73
C LYS A 226 -21.17 -3.92 -42.83
N GLU A 227 -20.13 -3.20 -43.25
CA GLU A 227 -19.84 -1.85 -42.73
C GLU A 227 -20.80 -0.83 -43.39
N ASP A 228 -22.11 -1.00 -43.15
CA ASP A 228 -23.11 0.02 -43.45
C ASP A 228 -23.05 1.09 -42.36
N ILE A 229 -22.02 1.95 -42.42
CA ILE A 229 -21.95 3.17 -41.61
C ILE A 229 -22.81 4.25 -42.26
N GLU A 230 -24.11 3.99 -42.39
CA GLU A 230 -25.15 5.01 -42.58
C GLU A 230 -26.53 4.49 -42.12
N GLU A 231 -27.40 5.41 -41.73
CA GLU A 231 -28.47 5.19 -40.75
C GLU A 231 -29.47 4.05 -41.04
N THR A 232 -29.39 2.97 -40.27
CA THR A 232 -30.57 2.18 -39.88
C THR A 232 -30.79 2.21 -38.37
N LYS A 233 -31.15 3.39 -37.88
CA LYS A 233 -31.73 3.54 -36.53
C LYS A 233 -33.05 2.76 -36.44
N LYS A 234 -32.98 1.49 -36.01
CA LYS A 234 -33.86 1.08 -34.92
C LYS A 234 -33.73 2.16 -33.85
N LYS A 235 -34.83 2.78 -33.45
CA LYS A 235 -34.80 3.70 -32.29
C LYS A 235 -34.38 2.87 -31.08
N THR A 236 -33.14 3.03 -30.65
CA THR A 236 -32.75 2.70 -29.27
C THR A 236 -33.73 3.43 -28.36
N SER A 237 -34.31 2.71 -27.43
CA SER A 237 -35.18 3.29 -26.41
C SER A 237 -34.36 4.25 -25.54
N THR A 238 -34.99 5.29 -24.96
CA THR A 238 -34.23 6.19 -24.07
C THR A 238 -33.77 5.47 -22.80
N LEU A 239 -34.47 4.38 -22.46
CA LEU A 239 -34.06 3.35 -21.51
C LEU A 239 -32.75 2.64 -21.90
N GLU A 240 -32.58 2.16 -23.13
CA GLU A 240 -31.33 1.51 -23.60
C GLU A 240 -30.14 2.47 -23.75
N GLU A 241 -30.37 3.79 -23.89
CA GLU A 241 -29.31 4.80 -24.00
C GLU A 241 -28.74 5.21 -22.63
N TYR A 242 -29.57 5.21 -21.58
CA TYR A 242 -29.21 5.72 -20.24
C TYR A 242 -29.28 4.69 -19.11
N THR A 243 -29.50 3.40 -19.43
CA THR A 243 -29.49 2.32 -18.43
C THR A 243 -28.71 1.09 -18.88
N GLU A 244 -28.14 0.38 -17.92
CA GLU A 244 -27.38 -0.86 -18.14
C GLU A 244 -28.10 -2.07 -17.54
N ASP A 245 -28.30 -3.13 -18.33
CA ASP A 245 -29.04 -4.33 -17.91
C ASP A 245 -28.14 -5.29 -17.11
N LEU A 246 -28.23 -5.19 -15.77
CA LEU A 246 -27.49 -6.05 -14.85
C LEU A 246 -27.95 -7.51 -14.94
N THR A 247 -29.22 -7.76 -15.24
CA THR A 247 -29.73 -9.13 -15.44
C THR A 247 -29.14 -9.76 -16.71
N ALA A 248 -28.91 -8.97 -17.77
CA ALA A 248 -28.18 -9.41 -18.96
C ALA A 248 -26.68 -9.65 -18.69
N LYS A 249 -26.02 -8.80 -17.89
CA LYS A 249 -24.63 -9.05 -17.43
C LYS A 249 -24.52 -10.35 -16.62
N ALA A 250 -25.45 -10.58 -15.71
CA ALA A 250 -25.52 -11.79 -14.90
C ALA A 250 -25.66 -13.05 -15.78
N ALA A 251 -26.57 -13.03 -16.76
CA ALA A 251 -26.77 -14.11 -17.71
C ALA A 251 -25.57 -14.37 -18.66
N ARG A 252 -24.58 -13.47 -18.71
CA ARG A 252 -23.30 -13.63 -19.41
C ARG A 252 -22.13 -13.99 -18.47
N SER A 253 -22.38 -14.16 -17.17
CA SER A 253 -21.37 -14.39 -16.12
C SER A 253 -20.32 -13.27 -16.03
N GLU A 254 -20.70 -12.02 -16.34
CA GLU A 254 -19.79 -10.87 -16.30
C GLU A 254 -19.66 -10.25 -14.89
N LEU A 255 -20.74 -10.31 -14.09
CA LEU A 255 -20.78 -9.78 -12.71
C LEU A 255 -19.89 -10.56 -11.74
N ASP A 256 -19.51 -9.94 -10.62
CA ASP A 256 -18.69 -10.58 -9.59
C ASP A 256 -19.53 -11.49 -8.67
N PRO A 257 -19.00 -12.65 -8.22
CA PRO A 257 -19.75 -13.61 -7.42
C PRO A 257 -19.99 -13.09 -5.99
N VAL A 258 -21.24 -13.14 -5.53
CA VAL A 258 -21.68 -12.43 -4.32
C VAL A 258 -21.83 -13.37 -3.11
N VAL A 259 -20.78 -13.43 -2.30
CA VAL A 259 -20.71 -14.27 -1.09
C VAL A 259 -21.07 -13.47 0.18
N GLY A 260 -21.57 -14.15 1.22
CA GLY A 260 -21.78 -13.58 2.56
C GLY A 260 -22.96 -12.61 2.73
N ARG A 261 -23.75 -12.33 1.69
CA ARG A 261 -24.85 -11.33 1.69
C ARG A 261 -26.27 -11.90 1.48
N SER A 262 -26.46 -13.21 1.71
CA SER A 262 -27.74 -13.89 1.46
C SER A 262 -28.93 -13.26 2.19
N TRP A 263 -28.73 -12.81 3.43
CA TRP A 263 -29.79 -12.20 4.23
C TRP A 263 -30.25 -10.85 3.67
N GLU A 264 -29.33 -10.00 3.21
CA GLU A 264 -29.65 -8.72 2.57
C GLU A 264 -30.39 -8.93 1.24
N ILE A 265 -29.96 -9.92 0.43
CA ILE A 265 -30.61 -10.27 -0.84
C ILE A 265 -32.02 -10.81 -0.60
N GLU A 266 -32.21 -11.73 0.34
CA GLU A 266 -33.54 -12.20 0.76
C GLU A 266 -34.39 -11.07 1.32
N ARG A 267 -33.79 -10.14 2.08
CA ARG A 267 -34.50 -8.98 2.61
C ARG A 267 -34.99 -8.06 1.49
N ILE A 268 -34.22 -7.89 0.42
CA ILE A 268 -34.64 -7.18 -0.79
C ILE A 268 -35.79 -7.92 -1.49
N ILE A 269 -35.68 -9.23 -1.72
CA ILE A 269 -36.75 -10.06 -2.33
C ILE A 269 -38.07 -9.92 -1.56
N HIS A 270 -38.00 -9.99 -0.22
CA HIS A 270 -39.13 -9.79 0.70
C HIS A 270 -39.68 -8.34 0.75
N ILE A 271 -38.99 -7.37 0.14
CA ILE A 271 -39.47 -5.99 -0.03
C ILE A 271 -40.05 -5.80 -1.43
N LEU A 272 -39.34 -6.22 -2.48
CA LEU A 272 -39.78 -6.08 -3.87
C LEU A 272 -41.09 -6.84 -4.16
N SER A 273 -41.33 -7.95 -3.47
CA SER A 273 -42.55 -8.76 -3.62
C SER A 273 -43.78 -8.21 -2.86
N ARG A 274 -43.68 -7.03 -2.23
CA ARG A 274 -44.80 -6.41 -1.50
C ARG A 274 -45.74 -5.64 -2.42
N ARG A 275 -47.02 -5.56 -2.04
CA ARG A 275 -48.00 -4.66 -2.71
C ARG A 275 -47.81 -3.17 -2.37
N THR A 276 -47.16 -2.85 -1.26
CA THR A 276 -46.89 -1.48 -0.80
C THR A 276 -45.54 -1.41 -0.06
N LYS A 277 -44.87 -0.24 -0.08
CA LYS A 277 -43.47 -0.07 0.35
C LYS A 277 -42.54 -1.12 -0.28
N ASN A 278 -42.60 -1.22 -1.60
CA ASN A 278 -41.95 -2.23 -2.44
C ASN A 278 -40.61 -1.76 -3.07
N ASN A 279 -40.03 -0.67 -2.54
CA ASN A 279 -38.77 -0.09 -2.97
C ASN A 279 -37.76 -0.20 -1.82
N PRO A 280 -36.76 -1.11 -1.86
CA PRO A 280 -35.72 -1.16 -0.84
C PRO A 280 -34.71 -0.01 -1.01
N VAL A 281 -34.13 0.44 0.11
CA VAL A 281 -32.92 1.28 0.10
C VAL A 281 -31.86 0.62 0.96
N LEU A 282 -30.70 0.36 0.37
CA LEU A 282 -29.51 -0.16 1.01
C LEU A 282 -28.74 0.98 1.66
N ILE A 283 -28.70 0.97 2.99
CA ILE A 283 -28.06 1.99 3.82
C ILE A 283 -26.90 1.36 4.57
N GLY A 284 -25.72 1.96 4.48
CA GLY A 284 -24.50 1.52 5.17
C GLY A 284 -23.36 2.50 4.86
N GLU A 285 -22.14 2.20 5.26
CA GLU A 285 -20.99 3.06 4.91
C GLU A 285 -20.54 2.85 3.46
N ALA A 286 -19.56 3.64 2.99
CA ALA A 286 -18.90 3.37 1.70
C ALA A 286 -18.08 2.07 1.77
N GLY A 287 -17.82 1.42 0.63
CA GLY A 287 -16.99 0.21 0.55
C GLY A 287 -17.62 -1.10 1.05
N VAL A 288 -18.77 -1.09 1.74
CA VAL A 288 -19.38 -2.32 2.29
C VAL A 288 -20.01 -3.27 1.25
N GLY A 289 -19.87 -3.00 -0.06
CA GLY A 289 -20.39 -3.84 -1.15
C GLY A 289 -21.90 -3.70 -1.44
N LYS A 290 -22.46 -2.49 -1.35
CA LYS A 290 -23.91 -2.25 -1.60
C LYS A 290 -24.33 -2.63 -3.03
N THR A 291 -23.54 -2.25 -4.03
CA THR A 291 -23.83 -2.49 -5.45
C THR A 291 -23.77 -3.99 -5.75
N ALA A 292 -22.79 -4.70 -5.19
CA ALA A 292 -22.68 -6.16 -5.26
C ALA A 292 -23.94 -6.88 -4.71
N ILE A 293 -24.60 -6.37 -3.66
CA ILE A 293 -25.87 -6.95 -3.17
C ILE A 293 -26.99 -6.89 -4.24
N VAL A 294 -26.97 -5.89 -5.11
CA VAL A 294 -27.93 -5.76 -6.23
C VAL A 294 -27.52 -6.60 -7.43
N GLU A 295 -26.22 -6.76 -7.68
CA GLU A 295 -25.68 -7.69 -8.69
C GLU A 295 -26.00 -9.15 -8.35
N GLY A 296 -25.84 -9.56 -7.09
CA GLY A 296 -26.21 -10.90 -6.60
C GLY A 296 -27.73 -11.15 -6.61
N LEU A 297 -28.54 -10.09 -6.57
CA LEU A 297 -29.97 -10.19 -6.86
C LEU A 297 -30.24 -10.39 -8.37
N ALA A 298 -29.52 -9.68 -9.24
CA ALA A 298 -29.61 -9.87 -10.69
C ALA A 298 -29.18 -11.29 -11.09
N GLU A 299 -28.16 -11.85 -10.42
CA GLU A 299 -27.72 -13.23 -10.55
C GLU A 299 -28.81 -14.24 -10.15
N ARG A 300 -29.44 -14.08 -8.98
CA ARG A 300 -30.58 -14.95 -8.58
C ARG A 300 -31.77 -14.84 -9.55
N ILE A 301 -32.08 -13.64 -10.06
CA ILE A 301 -33.14 -13.47 -11.06
C ILE A 301 -32.79 -14.16 -12.38
N ALA A 302 -31.52 -14.14 -12.82
CA ALA A 302 -31.06 -14.80 -14.03
C ALA A 302 -31.09 -16.34 -13.92
N HIS A 303 -30.74 -16.90 -12.75
CA HIS A 303 -30.81 -18.34 -12.48
C HIS A 303 -32.23 -18.86 -12.18
N GLY A 304 -33.13 -17.97 -11.73
CA GLY A 304 -34.51 -18.32 -11.36
C GLY A 304 -34.72 -18.56 -9.86
N ASP A 305 -33.72 -18.30 -9.02
CA ASP A 305 -33.74 -18.43 -7.55
C ASP A 305 -34.52 -17.29 -6.85
N VAL A 306 -35.69 -16.96 -7.38
CA VAL A 306 -36.58 -15.90 -6.90
C VAL A 306 -38.06 -16.32 -6.97
N PRO A 307 -38.95 -15.77 -6.11
CA PRO A 307 -40.38 -16.01 -6.22
C PRO A 307 -40.95 -15.60 -7.58
N GLU A 308 -42.03 -16.26 -8.02
CA GLU A 308 -42.72 -16.01 -9.29
C GLU A 308 -42.97 -14.52 -9.60
N THR A 309 -43.24 -13.71 -8.55
CA THR A 309 -43.46 -12.26 -8.65
C THR A 309 -42.26 -11.45 -9.14
N LEU A 310 -41.05 -12.00 -9.12
CA LEU A 310 -39.80 -11.38 -9.58
C LEU A 310 -39.17 -12.13 -10.77
N LEU A 311 -39.72 -13.29 -11.13
CA LEU A 311 -39.24 -14.11 -12.25
C LEU A 311 -39.42 -13.35 -13.57
N HIS A 312 -38.43 -13.43 -14.45
CA HIS A 312 -38.34 -12.67 -15.72
C HIS A 312 -38.30 -11.14 -15.59
N LYS A 313 -38.16 -10.56 -14.39
CA LYS A 313 -37.88 -9.13 -14.25
C LYS A 313 -36.46 -8.78 -14.71
N LYS A 314 -36.25 -7.53 -15.10
CA LYS A 314 -34.93 -6.96 -15.40
C LYS A 314 -34.53 -5.94 -14.35
N ILE A 315 -33.28 -5.98 -13.88
CA ILE A 315 -32.67 -4.91 -13.11
C ILE A 315 -31.84 -4.04 -14.05
N LEU A 316 -32.20 -2.76 -14.15
CA LEU A 316 -31.53 -1.78 -14.99
C LEU A 316 -30.86 -0.72 -14.12
N SER A 317 -29.53 -0.62 -14.20
CA SER A 317 -28.74 0.43 -13.53
C SER A 317 -28.91 1.76 -14.25
N LEU A 318 -29.20 2.84 -13.52
CA LEU A 318 -29.39 4.19 -14.08
C LEU A 318 -28.09 5.00 -14.03
N ASP A 319 -27.52 5.34 -15.19
CA ASP A 319 -26.39 6.28 -15.23
C ASP A 319 -26.87 7.75 -15.24
N LEU A 320 -26.76 8.39 -14.07
CA LEU A 320 -27.05 9.81 -13.89
C LEU A 320 -26.07 10.71 -14.64
N MET A 321 -24.81 10.29 -14.83
CA MET A 321 -23.80 11.08 -15.54
C MET A 321 -24.09 11.12 -17.03
N SER A 322 -24.45 10.00 -17.67
CA SER A 322 -24.90 9.99 -19.07
C SER A 322 -26.19 10.78 -19.30
N LEU A 323 -27.11 10.83 -18.34
CA LEU A 323 -28.30 11.70 -18.43
C LEU A 323 -27.96 13.20 -18.43
N ILE A 324 -26.93 13.60 -17.66
CA ILE A 324 -26.43 14.99 -17.60
C ILE A 324 -25.52 15.31 -18.80
N ALA A 325 -24.78 14.32 -19.31
CA ALA A 325 -23.89 14.47 -20.44
C ALA A 325 -24.61 15.03 -21.68
N GLY A 326 -24.12 16.15 -22.21
CA GLY A 326 -24.74 16.81 -23.35
C GLY A 326 -26.15 17.38 -23.09
N ALA A 327 -26.59 17.53 -21.84
CA ALA A 327 -27.71 18.41 -21.50
C ALA A 327 -27.17 19.83 -21.27
N LYS A 328 -27.60 20.80 -22.07
CA LYS A 328 -27.19 22.21 -21.95
C LYS A 328 -28.00 22.97 -20.90
N HIS A 329 -29.20 22.50 -20.59
CA HIS A 329 -30.11 23.13 -19.65
C HIS A 329 -30.78 22.10 -18.74
N ARG A 330 -31.07 22.47 -17.49
CA ARG A 330 -31.78 21.63 -16.52
C ARG A 330 -33.09 21.02 -17.08
N GLY A 331 -33.82 21.77 -17.90
CA GLY A 331 -35.05 21.30 -18.54
C GLY A 331 -34.87 20.10 -19.47
N GLU A 332 -33.73 20.00 -20.16
CA GLU A 332 -33.41 18.88 -21.06
C GLU A 332 -33.17 17.58 -20.26
N PHE A 333 -32.41 17.67 -19.18
CA PHE A 333 -32.21 16.58 -18.22
C PHE A 333 -33.55 16.12 -17.62
N GLU A 334 -34.40 17.05 -17.18
CA GLU A 334 -35.72 16.71 -16.67
C GLU A 334 -36.61 16.05 -17.73
N GLU A 335 -36.52 16.44 -19.00
CA GLU A 335 -37.27 15.81 -20.09
C GLU A 335 -36.78 14.39 -20.39
N ARG A 336 -35.46 14.17 -20.46
CA ARG A 336 -34.86 12.82 -20.58
C ARG A 336 -35.35 11.90 -19.46
N LEU A 337 -35.29 12.37 -18.20
CA LEU A 337 -35.78 11.60 -17.06
C LEU A 337 -37.30 11.35 -17.11
N LYS A 338 -38.10 12.34 -17.55
CA LYS A 338 -39.55 12.17 -17.77
C LYS A 338 -39.87 11.18 -18.91
N ASN A 339 -39.01 11.05 -19.92
CA ASN A 339 -39.13 10.07 -21.00
C ASN A 339 -38.80 8.65 -20.49
N LEU A 340 -37.66 8.47 -19.82
CA LEU A 340 -37.25 7.20 -19.21
C LEU A 340 -38.31 6.66 -18.23
N ILE A 341 -38.84 7.53 -17.35
CA ILE A 341 -39.92 7.16 -16.42
C ILE A 341 -41.23 6.79 -17.13
N ARG A 342 -41.49 7.30 -18.35
CA ARG A 342 -42.64 6.86 -19.17
C ARG A 342 -42.39 5.48 -19.80
N GLU A 343 -41.18 5.20 -20.25
CA GLU A 343 -40.80 3.87 -20.80
C GLU A 343 -40.84 2.78 -19.71
N VAL A 344 -40.29 3.03 -18.52
CA VAL A 344 -40.36 2.09 -17.37
C VAL A 344 -41.80 1.77 -16.97
N LYS A 345 -42.72 2.73 -17.09
CA LYS A 345 -44.15 2.50 -16.84
C LYS A 345 -44.84 1.70 -17.94
N ALA A 346 -44.49 1.93 -19.20
CA ALA A 346 -45.00 1.12 -20.31
C ALA A 346 -44.61 -0.36 -20.16
N ALA A 347 -43.43 -0.64 -19.61
CA ALA A 347 -42.99 -1.99 -19.24
C ALA A 347 -43.78 -2.66 -18.09
N SER A 348 -44.85 -2.03 -17.58
CA SER A 348 -45.88 -2.65 -16.75
C SER A 348 -45.37 -3.41 -15.51
N GLY A 349 -44.27 -2.94 -14.92
CA GLY A 349 -43.65 -3.53 -13.73
C GLY A 349 -42.67 -4.69 -13.98
N ALA A 350 -42.34 -5.02 -15.23
CA ALA A 350 -41.28 -5.98 -15.56
C ALA A 350 -39.86 -5.43 -15.32
N ILE A 351 -39.70 -4.11 -15.18
CA ILE A 351 -38.43 -3.43 -14.94
C ILE A 351 -38.34 -3.01 -13.46
N ILE A 352 -37.18 -3.27 -12.85
CA ILE A 352 -36.72 -2.72 -11.58
C ILE A 352 -35.60 -1.72 -11.91
N LEU A 353 -35.75 -0.47 -11.48
CA LEU A 353 -34.73 0.56 -11.69
C LEU A 353 -33.74 0.57 -10.51
N PHE A 354 -32.48 0.26 -10.75
CA PHE A 354 -31.41 0.45 -9.78
C PHE A 354 -30.86 1.88 -9.88
N ILE A 355 -30.78 2.55 -8.74
CA ILE A 355 -30.28 3.91 -8.60
C ILE A 355 -29.16 3.88 -7.56
N ASP A 356 -27.90 3.87 -8.03
CA ASP A 356 -26.78 4.09 -7.13
C ASP A 356 -26.78 5.56 -6.66
N GLU A 357 -26.31 5.80 -5.43
CA GLU A 357 -26.31 7.10 -4.75
C GLU A 357 -27.64 7.88 -4.87
N LEU A 358 -28.75 7.26 -4.46
CA LEU A 358 -30.12 7.79 -4.52
C LEU A 358 -30.27 9.23 -3.96
N HIS A 359 -29.39 9.63 -3.03
CA HIS A 359 -29.36 10.98 -2.48
C HIS A 359 -29.09 12.07 -3.54
N ASN A 360 -28.32 11.77 -4.60
CA ASN A 360 -28.01 12.70 -5.69
C ASN A 360 -29.29 13.13 -6.44
N MET A 361 -30.24 12.21 -6.63
CA MET A 361 -31.55 12.53 -7.23
C MET A 361 -32.50 13.26 -6.27
N VAL A 362 -32.20 13.26 -4.97
CA VAL A 362 -33.08 13.67 -3.86
C VAL A 362 -32.51 14.92 -3.14
N GLY A 363 -31.64 15.67 -3.81
CA GLY A 363 -30.93 16.86 -3.29
C GLY A 363 -31.87 17.97 -2.78
N ALA A 364 -32.32 17.84 -1.54
CA ALA A 364 -33.33 18.69 -0.93
C ALA A 364 -32.84 20.13 -0.65
N GLY A 365 -32.99 21.01 -1.64
CA GLY A 365 -32.96 22.47 -1.46
C GLY A 365 -31.64 23.07 -0.97
N GLY A 366 -30.50 22.43 -1.28
CA GLY A 366 -29.18 22.99 -0.95
C GLY A 366 -28.95 24.31 -1.68
N THR A 367 -28.58 25.37 -0.95
CA THR A 367 -28.38 26.73 -1.48
C THR A 367 -27.07 26.92 -2.25
N GLY A 368 -26.55 25.86 -2.87
CA GLY A 368 -25.42 25.87 -3.78
C GLY A 368 -25.87 25.52 -5.20
N GLU A 369 -25.34 26.21 -6.21
CA GLU A 369 -25.89 26.26 -7.57
C GLU A 369 -25.87 24.92 -8.35
N GLY A 370 -25.29 23.85 -7.80
CA GLY A 370 -25.07 22.57 -8.50
C GLY A 370 -26.10 21.45 -8.28
N SER A 371 -26.95 21.49 -7.24
CA SER A 371 -27.79 20.32 -6.91
C SER A 371 -29.06 20.19 -7.79
N MET A 372 -29.06 19.21 -8.70
CA MET A 372 -30.19 18.91 -9.59
C MET A 372 -31.29 18.11 -8.88
N ASP A 373 -32.22 18.80 -8.19
CA ASP A 373 -33.39 18.14 -7.58
C ASP A 373 -34.31 17.48 -8.62
N ALA A 374 -34.22 16.14 -8.72
CA ALA A 374 -35.10 15.28 -9.51
C ALA A 374 -36.25 14.67 -8.68
N SER A 375 -36.28 14.92 -7.37
CA SER A 375 -37.23 14.33 -6.41
C SER A 375 -38.68 14.57 -6.83
N ASN A 376 -38.99 15.76 -7.35
CA ASN A 376 -40.34 16.16 -7.75
C ASN A 376 -40.88 15.38 -8.97
N ILE A 377 -40.00 14.78 -9.78
CA ILE A 377 -40.37 13.94 -10.94
C ILE A 377 -40.58 12.48 -10.49
N LEU A 378 -39.76 12.00 -9.55
CA LEU A 378 -39.86 10.64 -9.01
C LEU A 378 -41.05 10.48 -8.05
N LYS A 379 -41.28 11.47 -7.18
CA LYS A 379 -42.31 11.47 -6.12
C LYS A 379 -43.68 10.97 -6.59
N PRO A 380 -44.32 11.47 -7.67
CA PRO A 380 -45.63 10.99 -8.09
C PRO A 380 -45.64 9.52 -8.53
N SER A 381 -44.56 9.05 -9.15
CA SER A 381 -44.41 7.69 -9.69
C SER A 381 -44.20 6.67 -8.56
N LEU A 382 -43.30 6.99 -7.61
CA LEU A 382 -43.09 6.23 -6.39
C LEU A 382 -44.34 6.26 -5.49
N ALA A 383 -45.02 7.41 -5.40
CA ALA A 383 -46.24 7.56 -4.59
C ALA A 383 -47.36 6.63 -5.01
N ARG A 384 -47.53 6.38 -6.32
CA ARG A 384 -48.56 5.48 -6.86
C ARG A 384 -48.12 4.01 -7.02
N GLY A 385 -46.83 3.70 -6.77
CA GLY A 385 -46.28 2.35 -6.96
C GLY A 385 -46.07 1.95 -8.43
N GLU A 386 -46.12 2.92 -9.35
CA GLU A 386 -45.92 2.73 -10.80
C GLU A 386 -44.45 2.50 -11.16
N LEU A 387 -43.53 2.88 -10.26
CA LEU A 387 -42.10 2.72 -10.39
C LEU A 387 -41.61 1.83 -9.25
N GLN A 388 -40.98 0.70 -9.59
CA GLN A 388 -40.25 -0.15 -8.66
C GLN A 388 -38.75 0.15 -8.78
N ALA A 389 -38.11 0.53 -7.68
CA ALA A 389 -36.72 0.94 -7.65
C ALA A 389 -35.96 0.40 -6.43
N ILE A 390 -34.67 0.12 -6.63
CA ILE A 390 -33.68 -0.19 -5.58
C ILE A 390 -32.73 1.00 -5.49
N GLY A 391 -32.53 1.55 -4.29
CA GLY A 391 -31.59 2.65 -4.07
C GLY A 391 -30.43 2.28 -3.13
N THR A 392 -29.29 2.95 -3.26
CA THR A 392 -28.21 2.95 -2.26
C THR A 392 -27.99 4.36 -1.70
N THR A 393 -27.44 4.47 -0.49
CA THR A 393 -27.06 5.75 0.15
C THR A 393 -26.23 5.48 1.41
N THR A 394 -25.57 6.47 1.99
CA THR A 394 -24.98 6.38 3.34
C THR A 394 -25.99 6.66 4.44
N ILE A 395 -25.64 6.30 5.69
CA ILE A 395 -26.49 6.56 6.87
C ILE A 395 -26.71 8.07 7.07
N THR A 396 -25.72 8.90 6.75
CA THR A 396 -25.77 10.36 6.94
C THR A 396 -26.65 11.04 5.89
N GLU A 397 -26.50 10.68 4.61
CA GLU A 397 -27.37 11.12 3.52
C GLU A 397 -28.83 10.74 3.73
N TYR A 398 -29.12 9.47 4.10
CA TYR A 398 -30.50 9.00 4.30
C TYR A 398 -31.23 9.87 5.33
N ARG A 399 -30.59 10.09 6.49
CA ARG A 399 -31.06 10.99 7.56
C ARG A 399 -31.20 12.45 7.12
N LYS A 400 -30.36 12.91 6.21
CA LYS A 400 -30.33 14.30 5.74
C LYS A 400 -31.38 14.59 4.67
N HIS A 401 -31.65 13.65 3.76
CA HIS A 401 -32.40 13.87 2.52
C HIS A 401 -33.64 12.98 2.33
N ILE A 402 -33.65 11.74 2.83
CA ILE A 402 -34.75 10.78 2.57
C ILE A 402 -35.69 10.67 3.76
N GLU A 403 -35.15 10.51 4.98
CA GLU A 403 -35.93 10.39 6.23
C GLU A 403 -36.72 11.66 6.57
N LYS A 404 -36.23 12.82 6.12
CA LYS A 404 -36.90 14.11 6.28
C LYS A 404 -38.02 14.38 5.27
N ASP A 405 -38.19 13.52 4.25
CA ASP A 405 -39.20 13.70 3.20
C ASP A 405 -40.37 12.70 3.39
N PRO A 406 -41.54 13.14 3.87
CA PRO A 406 -42.67 12.25 4.15
C PRO A 406 -43.33 11.64 2.90
N ALA A 407 -42.92 11.97 1.68
CA ALA A 407 -43.33 11.24 0.49
C ALA A 407 -42.40 10.05 0.21
N LEU A 408 -41.10 10.21 0.42
CA LEU A 408 -40.08 9.19 0.17
C LEU A 408 -39.94 8.18 1.31
N GLU A 409 -39.94 8.62 2.57
CA GLU A 409 -39.97 7.79 3.78
C GLU A 409 -41.18 6.83 3.82
N ARG A 410 -42.30 7.24 3.19
CA ARG A 410 -43.50 6.41 3.03
C ARG A 410 -43.47 5.46 1.83
N ARG A 411 -42.39 5.39 1.04
CA ARG A 411 -42.28 4.53 -0.15
C ARG A 411 -41.01 3.69 -0.19
N PHE A 412 -39.91 4.20 0.31
CA PHE A 412 -38.68 3.45 0.50
C PHE A 412 -38.69 2.70 1.84
N GLN A 413 -38.16 1.48 1.84
CA GLN A 413 -37.99 0.63 3.01
C GLN A 413 -36.49 0.46 3.28
N PRO A 414 -35.95 0.96 4.41
CA PRO A 414 -34.54 0.79 4.74
C PRO A 414 -34.16 -0.67 4.93
N VAL A 415 -32.98 -1.03 4.41
CA VAL A 415 -32.22 -2.27 4.62
C VAL A 415 -30.82 -1.85 5.08
N LEU A 416 -30.42 -2.26 6.28
CA LEU A 416 -29.11 -1.91 6.85
C LEU A 416 -28.06 -2.91 6.35
N VAL A 417 -26.99 -2.40 5.74
CA VAL A 417 -25.82 -3.16 5.29
C VAL A 417 -24.66 -2.82 6.20
N LEU A 418 -24.17 -3.80 6.96
CA LEU A 418 -23.06 -3.65 7.88
C LEU A 418 -21.72 -3.98 7.20
N GLU A 419 -20.61 -3.48 7.76
CA GLU A 419 -19.26 -3.99 7.47
C GLU A 419 -19.22 -5.51 7.79
N PRO A 420 -18.69 -6.36 6.91
CA PRO A 420 -18.61 -7.81 7.16
C PRO A 420 -17.58 -8.13 8.24
N THR A 421 -17.71 -9.31 8.86
CA THR A 421 -16.67 -9.85 9.75
C THR A 421 -15.40 -10.21 8.97
N ILE A 422 -14.28 -10.40 9.68
CA ILE A 422 -12.99 -10.81 9.09
C ILE A 422 -13.16 -12.10 8.27
N GLU A 423 -13.90 -13.06 8.81
CA GLU A 423 -14.17 -14.37 8.19
C GLU A 423 -14.95 -14.22 6.88
N VAL A 424 -16.08 -13.49 6.89
CA VAL A 424 -16.90 -13.24 5.69
C VAL A 424 -16.12 -12.39 4.65
N ALA A 425 -15.28 -11.46 5.09
CA ALA A 425 -14.43 -10.69 4.19
C ALA A 425 -13.35 -11.56 3.50
N ILE A 426 -12.81 -12.57 4.20
CA ILE A 426 -11.91 -13.56 3.58
C ILE A 426 -12.67 -14.37 2.52
N GLU A 427 -13.87 -14.88 2.84
CA GLU A 427 -14.71 -15.60 1.86
C GLU A 427 -15.02 -14.76 0.61
N MET A 428 -15.39 -13.49 0.78
CA MET A 428 -15.62 -12.54 -0.32
C MET A 428 -14.38 -12.36 -1.20
N LEU A 429 -13.20 -12.16 -0.61
CA LEU A 429 -11.95 -11.99 -1.35
C LEU A 429 -11.49 -13.29 -2.03
N THR A 430 -11.77 -14.45 -1.44
CA THR A 430 -11.53 -15.76 -2.07
C THR A 430 -12.44 -15.98 -3.28
N ALA A 431 -13.68 -15.49 -3.27
CA ALA A 431 -14.62 -15.65 -4.39
C ALA A 431 -14.23 -14.81 -5.63
N ILE A 432 -13.74 -13.58 -5.44
CA ILE A 432 -13.29 -12.71 -6.54
C ILE A 432 -11.86 -13.04 -7.03
N ARG A 433 -11.09 -13.83 -6.27
CA ARG A 433 -9.68 -14.17 -6.49
C ARG A 433 -9.36 -14.51 -7.95
N ASP A 434 -10.12 -15.41 -8.56
CA ASP A 434 -9.84 -15.92 -9.91
C ASP A 434 -9.91 -14.83 -10.98
N LYS A 435 -10.77 -13.82 -10.82
CA LYS A 435 -10.85 -12.67 -11.74
C LYS A 435 -9.60 -11.79 -11.64
N TYR A 436 -9.13 -11.52 -10.42
CA TYR A 436 -7.89 -10.76 -10.20
C TYR A 436 -6.64 -11.54 -10.65
N GLU A 437 -6.58 -12.87 -10.42
CA GLU A 437 -5.51 -13.72 -10.96
C GLU A 437 -5.48 -13.69 -12.50
N ALA A 438 -6.65 -13.80 -13.16
CA ALA A 438 -6.75 -13.77 -14.62
C ALA A 438 -6.39 -12.40 -15.21
N PHE A 439 -6.89 -11.31 -14.60
CA PHE A 439 -6.63 -9.94 -15.03
C PHE A 439 -5.15 -9.56 -14.90
N HIS A 440 -4.53 -9.83 -13.74
CA HIS A 440 -3.13 -9.51 -13.47
C HIS A 440 -2.12 -10.55 -13.97
N ARG A 441 -2.55 -11.78 -14.25
CA ARG A 441 -1.69 -12.91 -14.63
C ARG A 441 -0.63 -13.24 -13.55
N VAL A 442 -1.03 -13.12 -12.28
CA VAL A 442 -0.27 -13.50 -11.08
C VAL A 442 -1.13 -14.40 -10.20
N LYS A 443 -0.51 -15.25 -9.38
CA LYS A 443 -1.24 -16.05 -8.39
C LYS A 443 -1.42 -15.27 -7.08
N ILE A 444 -2.56 -15.40 -6.44
CA ILE A 444 -2.82 -14.81 -5.11
C ILE A 444 -2.78 -15.96 -4.11
N THR A 445 -1.96 -15.86 -3.06
CA THR A 445 -1.92 -16.91 -2.03
C THR A 445 -3.02 -16.69 -1.00
N ASP A 446 -3.62 -17.77 -0.49
CA ASP A 446 -4.71 -17.67 0.49
C ASP A 446 -4.24 -17.00 1.79
N SER A 447 -2.98 -17.20 2.16
CA SER A 447 -2.33 -16.47 3.26
C SER A 447 -2.16 -14.96 2.99
N ALA A 448 -2.02 -14.54 1.72
CA ALA A 448 -2.05 -13.12 1.36
C ALA A 448 -3.46 -12.52 1.46
N ILE A 449 -4.52 -13.29 1.16
CA ILE A 449 -5.92 -12.88 1.38
C ILE A 449 -6.18 -12.67 2.87
N GLU A 450 -5.83 -13.67 3.69
CA GLU A 450 -5.96 -13.58 5.14
C GLU A 450 -5.22 -12.36 5.72
N GLU A 451 -3.97 -12.15 5.32
CA GLU A 451 -3.15 -11.04 5.84
C GLU A 451 -3.64 -9.68 5.29
N ALA A 452 -4.18 -9.61 4.07
CA ALA A 452 -4.79 -8.39 3.51
C ALA A 452 -5.99 -7.93 4.34
N VAL A 453 -6.91 -8.84 4.71
CA VAL A 453 -8.06 -8.48 5.57
C VAL A 453 -7.58 -8.08 6.98
N LYS A 454 -6.69 -8.86 7.59
CA LYS A 454 -6.21 -8.63 8.96
C LYS A 454 -5.43 -7.31 9.09
N LEU A 455 -4.52 -7.03 8.15
CA LEU A 455 -3.72 -5.81 8.18
C LEU A 455 -4.52 -4.58 7.74
N SER A 456 -5.36 -4.67 6.70
CA SER A 456 -6.20 -3.53 6.30
C SER A 456 -7.17 -3.13 7.42
N GLN A 457 -7.80 -4.06 8.14
CA GLN A 457 -8.63 -3.73 9.30
C GLN A 457 -7.82 -3.11 10.46
N ARG A 458 -6.54 -3.48 10.61
CA ARG A 458 -5.67 -2.97 11.69
C ARG A 458 -5.07 -1.58 11.40
N TYR A 459 -4.74 -1.30 10.13
CA TYR A 459 -3.96 -0.12 9.73
C TYR A 459 -4.71 0.88 8.83
N VAL A 460 -5.75 0.45 8.11
CA VAL A 460 -6.61 1.31 7.27
C VAL A 460 -7.96 1.47 7.95
N GLY A 461 -8.08 2.56 8.73
CA GLY A 461 -9.21 2.83 9.62
C GLY A 461 -10.25 3.84 9.10
N ASP A 462 -10.03 4.41 7.93
CA ASP A 462 -10.89 5.39 7.24
C ASP A 462 -11.79 4.76 6.16
N ARG A 463 -11.45 3.56 5.70
CA ARG A 463 -12.26 2.72 4.80
C ARG A 463 -12.83 1.51 5.54
N PHE A 464 -13.82 0.85 4.95
CA PHE A 464 -14.51 -0.33 5.51
C PHE A 464 -14.20 -1.59 4.68
N LEU A 465 -14.36 -2.78 5.28
CA LEU A 465 -14.33 -4.05 4.56
C LEU A 465 -15.59 -4.23 3.69
N PRO A 466 -15.53 -5.01 2.58
CA PRO A 466 -14.35 -5.68 2.05
C PRO A 466 -13.41 -4.77 1.21
N ASP A 467 -13.93 -3.68 0.66
CA ASP A 467 -13.30 -2.70 -0.25
C ASP A 467 -11.79 -2.47 -0.02
N LYS A 468 -11.40 -2.00 1.17
CA LYS A 468 -9.99 -1.73 1.52
C LYS A 468 -9.03 -2.93 1.48
N ALA A 469 -9.56 -4.15 1.46
CA ALA A 469 -8.78 -5.37 1.31
C ALA A 469 -8.76 -5.85 -0.16
N VAL A 470 -9.80 -5.52 -0.95
CA VAL A 470 -9.83 -5.73 -2.41
C VAL A 470 -8.81 -4.83 -3.09
N ASP A 471 -8.85 -3.52 -2.82
CA ASP A 471 -7.89 -2.53 -3.34
C ASP A 471 -6.43 -2.96 -3.10
N LEU A 472 -6.20 -3.53 -1.91
CA LEU A 472 -4.88 -3.92 -1.44
C LEU A 472 -4.34 -5.16 -2.16
N ILE A 473 -5.22 -6.11 -2.48
CA ILE A 473 -4.87 -7.26 -3.33
C ILE A 473 -4.65 -6.81 -4.77
N ASP A 474 -5.46 -5.88 -5.29
CA ASP A 474 -5.32 -5.35 -6.64
C ASP A 474 -3.98 -4.63 -6.84
N GLU A 475 -3.62 -3.69 -5.95
CA GLU A 475 -2.32 -3.01 -6.05
C GLU A 475 -1.15 -3.97 -5.73
N ALA A 476 -1.30 -4.94 -4.83
CA ALA A 476 -0.27 -5.95 -4.62
C ALA A 476 -0.06 -6.82 -5.87
N ALA A 477 -1.13 -7.25 -6.54
CA ALA A 477 -1.05 -7.98 -7.80
C ALA A 477 -0.41 -7.13 -8.92
N ALA A 478 -0.80 -5.86 -9.03
CA ALA A 478 -0.17 -4.90 -9.94
C ALA A 478 1.33 -4.69 -9.64
N SER A 479 1.70 -4.61 -8.36
CA SER A 479 3.09 -4.40 -7.89
C SER A 479 4.03 -5.57 -8.21
N VAL A 480 3.52 -6.81 -8.24
CA VAL A 480 4.25 -8.00 -8.73
C VAL A 480 4.35 -7.98 -10.25
N ARG A 481 3.27 -7.59 -10.93
CA ARG A 481 3.17 -7.62 -12.40
C ARG A 481 4.02 -6.54 -13.08
N LEU A 482 4.04 -5.32 -12.55
CA LEU A 482 4.68 -4.16 -13.19
C LEU A 482 6.19 -4.37 -13.43
N PRO A 483 7.00 -4.78 -12.43
CA PRO A 483 8.42 -5.10 -12.63
C PRO A 483 8.65 -6.30 -13.56
N ALA A 484 7.70 -7.24 -13.64
CA ALA A 484 7.81 -8.37 -14.56
C ALA A 484 7.56 -7.98 -16.03
N ILE A 485 6.91 -6.83 -16.29
CA ILE A 485 6.65 -6.31 -17.64
C ILE A 485 7.68 -5.24 -18.06
N SER A 486 8.12 -4.39 -17.14
CA SER A 486 9.07 -3.31 -17.43
C SER A 486 10.50 -3.80 -17.68
N LEU A 487 11.32 -2.94 -18.29
CA LEU A 487 12.77 -3.07 -18.25
C LEU A 487 13.31 -2.16 -17.14
N PRO A 488 14.31 -2.58 -16.35
CA PRO A 488 15.02 -1.72 -15.41
C PRO A 488 15.47 -0.40 -16.04
N GLU A 489 15.41 0.69 -15.26
CA GLU A 489 15.80 2.02 -15.72
C GLU A 489 17.28 2.09 -16.15
N GLU A 490 18.14 1.32 -15.51
CA GLU A 490 19.53 1.05 -15.90
C GLU A 490 19.65 0.56 -17.35
N ILE A 491 18.85 -0.45 -17.71
CA ILE A 491 18.85 -1.04 -19.06
C ILE A 491 18.22 -0.08 -20.07
N LYS A 492 17.14 0.61 -19.69
CA LYS A 492 16.46 1.59 -20.55
C LYS A 492 17.35 2.80 -20.86
N SER A 493 17.96 3.40 -19.84
CA SER A 493 18.86 4.54 -19.99
C SER A 493 20.14 4.17 -20.75
N GLY A 494 20.68 2.97 -20.52
CA GLY A 494 21.77 2.42 -21.33
C GLY A 494 21.38 2.23 -22.80
N GLU A 495 20.20 1.70 -23.12
CA GLU A 495 19.71 1.60 -24.50
C GLU A 495 19.49 2.96 -25.17
N GLU A 496 19.05 3.98 -24.43
CA GLU A 496 18.94 5.36 -24.93
C GLU A 496 20.32 6.01 -25.15
N ARG A 497 21.30 5.76 -24.27
CA ARG A 497 22.69 6.20 -24.43
C ARG A 497 23.35 5.51 -25.63
N LEU A 498 23.10 4.21 -25.83
CA LEU A 498 23.57 3.45 -26.97
C LEU A 498 23.04 4.04 -28.29
N LYS A 499 21.73 4.37 -28.36
CA LYS A 499 21.13 5.04 -29.52
C LYS A 499 21.78 6.38 -29.83
N LYS A 500 22.08 7.19 -28.81
CA LYS A 500 22.78 8.49 -28.96
C LYS A 500 24.17 8.29 -29.55
N LEU A 501 24.99 7.42 -28.95
CA LEU A 501 26.35 7.12 -29.44
C LEU A 501 26.34 6.56 -30.86
N THR A 502 25.39 5.68 -31.22
CA THR A 502 25.27 5.19 -32.61
C THR A 502 24.91 6.29 -33.61
N ASN A 503 24.13 7.29 -33.21
CA ASN A 503 23.82 8.45 -34.06
C ASN A 503 25.05 9.36 -34.22
N GLU A 504 25.77 9.66 -33.13
CA GLU A 504 27.01 10.45 -33.18
C GLU A 504 28.09 9.76 -34.03
N LYS A 505 28.19 8.43 -33.97
CA LYS A 505 29.07 7.66 -34.87
C LYS A 505 28.66 7.82 -36.32
N LEU A 506 27.37 7.69 -36.65
CA LEU A 506 26.86 7.88 -38.02
C LEU A 506 27.03 9.33 -38.52
N GLU A 507 27.13 10.31 -37.62
CA GLU A 507 27.47 11.70 -37.97
C GLU A 507 28.98 11.89 -38.19
N ALA A 508 29.83 11.30 -37.35
CA ALA A 508 31.29 11.29 -37.54
C ALA A 508 31.71 10.56 -38.84
N GLU A 509 31.04 9.47 -39.18
CA GLU A 509 31.23 8.76 -40.46
C GLU A 509 30.84 9.64 -41.67
N LYS A 510 29.72 10.36 -41.59
CA LYS A 510 29.29 11.32 -42.63
C LYS A 510 30.26 12.50 -42.78
N SER A 511 30.86 12.97 -41.69
CA SER A 511 31.86 14.05 -41.71
C SER A 511 33.28 13.58 -42.05
N ASN A 512 33.49 12.28 -42.33
CA ASN A 512 34.80 11.64 -42.53
C ASN A 512 35.77 11.74 -41.33
N ASP A 513 35.28 12.02 -40.12
CA ASP A 513 36.10 12.01 -38.90
C ASP A 513 36.33 10.57 -38.40
N LYS A 514 37.31 9.91 -39.01
CA LYS A 514 37.69 8.52 -38.71
C LYS A 514 38.14 8.32 -37.26
N VAL A 515 38.80 9.32 -36.65
CA VAL A 515 39.32 9.20 -35.28
C VAL A 515 38.16 9.22 -34.29
N ARG A 516 37.22 10.16 -34.43
CA ARG A 516 36.02 10.20 -33.59
C ARG A 516 35.14 8.97 -33.82
N ALA A 517 34.99 8.50 -35.06
CA ALA A 517 34.23 7.29 -35.36
C ALA A 517 34.84 6.02 -34.73
N GLU A 518 36.17 5.90 -34.63
CA GLU A 518 36.82 4.76 -33.96
C GLU A 518 36.65 4.80 -32.44
N VAL A 519 36.80 5.98 -31.81
CA VAL A 519 36.58 6.15 -30.36
C VAL A 519 35.14 5.82 -29.99
N LEU A 520 34.16 6.41 -30.70
CA LEU A 520 32.73 6.11 -30.48
C LEU A 520 32.40 4.63 -30.76
N SER A 521 33.13 3.94 -31.64
CA SER A 521 32.93 2.51 -31.87
C SER A 521 33.28 1.67 -30.64
N LYS A 522 34.35 2.01 -29.91
CA LYS A 522 34.76 1.31 -28.68
C LYS A 522 33.78 1.58 -27.55
N GLU A 523 33.38 2.84 -27.35
CA GLU A 523 32.33 3.18 -26.36
C GLU A 523 30.99 2.48 -26.63
N ILE A 524 30.63 2.28 -27.90
CA ILE A 524 29.45 1.51 -28.32
C ILE A 524 29.61 0.01 -27.99
N GLU A 525 30.80 -0.56 -28.14
CA GLU A 525 31.11 -1.98 -27.89
C GLU A 525 31.11 -2.28 -26.38
N ASP A 526 31.79 -1.46 -25.58
CA ASP A 526 31.80 -1.53 -24.11
C ASP A 526 30.39 -1.38 -23.51
N LEU A 527 29.59 -0.44 -24.05
CA LEU A 527 28.20 -0.23 -23.64
C LEU A 527 27.28 -1.37 -24.09
N GLN A 528 27.56 -2.03 -25.22
CA GLN A 528 26.82 -3.22 -25.65
C GLN A 528 27.14 -4.44 -24.78
N HIS A 529 28.40 -4.63 -24.37
CA HIS A 529 28.80 -5.73 -23.48
C HIS A 529 28.08 -5.61 -22.12
N SER A 530 28.26 -4.48 -21.45
CA SER A 530 27.64 -4.19 -20.15
C SER A 530 26.10 -4.22 -20.19
N LEU A 531 25.46 -3.74 -21.26
CA LEU A 531 24.01 -3.90 -21.46
C LEU A 531 23.59 -5.36 -21.62
N THR A 532 24.43 -6.22 -22.20
CA THR A 532 24.13 -7.64 -22.39
C THR A 532 24.22 -8.39 -21.06
N GLU A 533 25.28 -8.15 -20.29
CA GLU A 533 25.44 -8.69 -18.93
C GLU A 533 24.28 -8.28 -18.02
N LEU A 534 23.88 -7.00 -18.02
CA LEU A 534 22.72 -6.51 -17.27
C LEU A 534 21.41 -7.19 -17.71
N LYS A 535 21.22 -7.43 -19.01
CA LYS A 535 20.04 -8.13 -19.55
C LYS A 535 20.00 -9.61 -19.18
N GLU A 536 21.14 -10.29 -19.12
CA GLU A 536 21.22 -11.68 -18.68
C GLU A 536 20.97 -11.80 -17.17
N GLN A 537 21.64 -10.97 -16.35
CA GLN A 537 21.36 -10.90 -14.91
C GLN A 537 19.89 -10.57 -14.63
N TYR A 538 19.28 -9.67 -15.41
CA TYR A 538 17.85 -9.36 -15.28
C TYR A 538 16.95 -10.53 -15.71
N GLN A 539 17.31 -11.30 -16.74
CA GLN A 539 16.56 -12.52 -17.09
C GLN A 539 16.66 -13.60 -16.03
N VAL A 540 17.82 -13.80 -15.40
CA VAL A 540 18.00 -14.73 -14.26
C VAL A 540 17.21 -14.26 -13.03
N LYS A 541 17.21 -12.96 -12.72
CA LYS A 541 16.33 -12.39 -11.68
C LYS A 541 14.86 -12.66 -12.01
N LYS A 542 14.43 -12.38 -13.26
CA LYS A 542 13.04 -12.53 -13.73
C LYS A 542 12.55 -13.98 -13.79
N SER A 543 13.41 -14.98 -13.97
CA SER A 543 13.04 -16.40 -13.81
C SER A 543 13.03 -16.86 -12.35
N THR A 544 13.64 -16.09 -11.44
CA THR A 544 13.66 -16.37 -10.00
C THR A 544 12.48 -15.72 -9.26
N THR A 545 11.98 -14.57 -9.73
CA THR A 545 10.80 -13.94 -9.13
C THR A 545 9.55 -14.78 -9.35
N THR A 546 8.93 -15.24 -8.27
CA THR A 546 7.61 -15.87 -8.34
C THR A 546 6.54 -14.83 -8.70
N ASN A 547 5.77 -15.06 -9.77
CA ASN A 547 4.57 -14.28 -10.10
C ASN A 547 3.42 -14.60 -9.13
N ALA A 548 3.63 -14.36 -7.83
CA ALA A 548 2.71 -14.68 -6.77
C ALA A 548 2.68 -13.59 -5.70
N VAL A 549 1.48 -13.16 -5.30
CA VAL A 549 1.24 -12.25 -4.19
C VAL A 549 1.39 -13.02 -2.88
N THR A 550 2.31 -12.54 -2.03
CA THR A 550 2.64 -13.15 -0.73
C THR A 550 2.32 -12.18 0.42
N PRO A 551 2.16 -12.66 1.67
CA PRO A 551 1.93 -11.80 2.83
C PRO A 551 2.96 -10.67 3.02
N ALA A 552 4.21 -10.88 2.59
CA ALA A 552 5.26 -9.86 2.65
C ALA A 552 4.98 -8.68 1.70
N ILE A 553 4.48 -8.95 0.50
CA ILE A 553 4.11 -7.93 -0.50
C ILE A 553 2.88 -7.15 -0.01
N ILE A 554 1.89 -7.83 0.57
CA ILE A 554 0.73 -7.20 1.21
C ILE A 554 1.17 -6.22 2.30
N ALA A 555 2.09 -6.64 3.19
CA ALA A 555 2.65 -5.77 4.21
C ALA A 555 3.42 -4.57 3.62
N GLU A 556 4.15 -4.76 2.52
CA GLU A 556 4.86 -3.68 1.82
C GLU A 556 3.90 -2.66 1.17
N VAL A 557 2.82 -3.10 0.53
CA VAL A 557 1.86 -2.18 -0.10
C VAL A 557 1.13 -1.31 0.93
N ILE A 558 0.62 -1.90 2.03
CA ILE A 558 0.06 -1.08 3.13
C ILE A 558 1.16 -0.16 3.69
N SER A 559 2.40 -0.63 3.80
CA SER A 559 3.51 0.19 4.30
C SER A 559 3.72 1.45 3.48
N ARG A 560 3.65 1.35 2.15
CA ARG A 560 3.71 2.48 1.21
C ARG A 560 2.47 3.38 1.32
N TRP A 561 1.25 2.81 1.33
CA TRP A 561 0.00 3.57 1.42
C TRP A 561 -0.11 4.42 2.69
N THR A 562 0.30 3.84 3.82
CA THR A 562 0.07 4.42 5.16
C THR A 562 1.31 5.10 5.74
N ASN A 563 2.47 4.97 5.08
CA ASN A 563 3.81 5.32 5.59
C ASN A 563 4.14 4.63 6.93
N ILE A 564 3.65 3.41 7.12
CA ILE A 564 3.85 2.61 8.34
C ILE A 564 4.84 1.47 8.06
N PRO A 565 5.97 1.33 8.77
CA PRO A 565 6.75 0.10 8.72
C PRO A 565 5.96 -1.06 9.38
N ILE A 566 5.35 -1.93 8.56
CA ILE A 566 4.52 -3.07 9.02
C ILE A 566 5.35 -4.37 9.13
N SER A 567 6.59 -4.36 8.65
CA SER A 567 7.58 -5.39 8.94
C SER A 567 7.71 -5.59 10.45
N ARG A 568 7.33 -6.78 10.95
CA ARG A 568 7.50 -7.15 12.37
C ARG A 568 8.98 -7.00 12.74
N LEU A 569 9.30 -6.09 13.67
CA LEU A 569 10.62 -5.91 14.32
C LEU A 569 11.77 -6.53 13.52
N THR A 570 12.14 -5.90 12.40
CA THR A 570 13.23 -6.40 11.56
C THR A 570 14.49 -6.56 12.42
N GLU A 571 15.43 -7.40 12.00
CA GLU A 571 16.72 -7.50 12.69
C GLU A 571 17.41 -6.12 12.79
N SER A 572 17.15 -5.24 11.81
CA SER A 572 17.55 -3.82 11.76
C SER A 572 16.73 -2.86 12.63
N GLU A 573 15.51 -3.19 13.07
CA GLU A 573 14.76 -2.42 14.08
C GLU A 573 15.11 -2.92 15.49
N SER A 574 15.19 -4.24 15.67
CA SER A 574 15.57 -4.88 16.94
C SER A 574 16.96 -4.41 17.41
N THR A 575 17.94 -4.34 16.51
CA THR A 575 19.27 -3.79 16.81
C THR A 575 19.23 -2.29 17.15
N LYS A 576 18.44 -1.48 16.43
CA LYS A 576 18.24 -0.05 16.76
C LYS A 576 17.61 0.18 18.14
N LEU A 577 16.69 -0.70 18.56
CA LEU A 577 16.04 -0.61 19.88
C LEU A 577 16.97 -1.05 21.02
N LEU A 578 17.94 -1.92 20.73
CA LEU A 578 19.00 -2.32 21.67
C LEU A 578 20.14 -1.28 21.77
N ASP A 579 20.47 -0.58 20.68
CA ASP A 579 21.47 0.51 20.65
C ASP A 579 20.86 1.91 20.88
N LEU A 580 19.58 1.98 21.31
CA LEU A 580 18.78 3.21 21.27
C LEU A 580 19.41 4.37 22.05
N GLU A 581 19.92 4.11 23.25
CA GLU A 581 20.65 5.07 24.07
C GLU A 581 21.89 5.62 23.35
N ASN A 582 22.73 4.76 22.79
CA ASN A 582 23.93 5.16 22.04
C ASN A 582 23.59 5.93 20.77
N ILE A 583 22.46 5.62 20.11
CA ILE A 583 21.99 6.39 18.95
C ILE A 583 21.53 7.79 19.37
N ILE A 584 20.76 7.90 20.46
CA ILE A 584 20.33 9.19 21.01
C ILE A 584 21.53 10.02 21.49
N HIS A 585 22.52 9.41 22.14
CA HIS A 585 23.71 10.12 22.65
C HIS A 585 24.69 10.61 21.57
N LYS A 586 24.53 10.19 20.30
CA LYS A 586 25.19 10.85 19.15
C LYS A 586 24.63 12.26 18.91
N ARG A 587 23.44 12.58 19.43
CA ARG A 587 22.71 13.84 19.24
C ARG A 587 22.45 14.62 20.55
N LEU A 588 22.21 13.94 21.66
CA LEU A 588 21.92 14.54 22.97
C LEU A 588 23.06 14.29 23.97
N ILE A 589 23.63 15.38 24.49
CA ILE A 589 24.80 15.37 25.36
C ILE A 589 24.38 15.48 26.83
N ASP A 590 24.94 14.57 27.65
CA ASP A 590 24.82 14.55 29.12
C ASP A 590 23.37 14.63 29.65
N GLN A 591 22.60 13.58 29.40
CA GLN A 591 21.22 13.40 29.87
C GLN A 591 20.90 11.91 30.11
N GLU A 592 21.86 11.14 30.62
CA GLU A 592 21.83 9.66 30.68
C GLU A 592 20.52 9.08 31.25
N GLU A 593 20.08 9.55 32.42
CA GLU A 593 18.85 9.11 33.09
C GLU A 593 17.60 9.36 32.22
N ALA A 594 17.57 10.50 31.53
CA ALA A 594 16.45 10.90 30.68
C ALA A 594 16.40 10.08 29.39
N VAL A 595 17.56 9.76 28.81
CA VAL A 595 17.67 8.90 27.62
C VAL A 595 17.36 7.44 27.98
N SER A 596 17.85 6.95 29.11
CA SER A 596 17.59 5.60 29.61
C SER A 596 16.10 5.37 29.91
N ALA A 597 15.45 6.23 30.71
CA ALA A 597 14.03 6.10 31.05
C ALA A 597 13.11 6.12 29.81
N VAL A 598 13.41 7.00 28.85
CA VAL A 598 12.71 7.05 27.56
C VAL A 598 12.95 5.77 26.75
N SER A 599 14.19 5.31 26.65
CA SER A 599 14.56 4.14 25.84
C SER A 599 13.96 2.85 26.40
N GLU A 600 13.93 2.67 27.73
CA GLU A 600 13.20 1.58 28.36
C GLU A 600 11.71 1.61 28.04
N ALA A 601 11.04 2.75 28.25
CA ALA A 601 9.59 2.85 28.00
C ALA A 601 9.25 2.60 26.51
N VAL A 602 10.06 3.11 25.58
CA VAL A 602 9.93 2.82 24.14
C VAL A 602 10.13 1.33 23.85
N ARG A 603 11.14 0.67 24.45
CA ARG A 603 11.33 -0.78 24.33
C ARG A 603 10.14 -1.56 24.88
N ARG A 604 9.63 -1.22 26.07
CA ARG A 604 8.45 -1.85 26.69
C ARG A 604 7.20 -1.71 25.80
N GLY A 605 7.02 -0.56 25.15
CA GLY A 605 5.99 -0.33 24.14
C GLY A 605 6.15 -1.18 22.87
N ARG A 606 7.32 -1.10 22.21
CA ARG A 606 7.61 -1.81 20.94
C ARG A 606 7.66 -3.34 21.10
N ALA A 607 8.07 -3.86 22.26
CA ALA A 607 8.05 -5.28 22.58
C ALA A 607 6.64 -5.85 22.85
N GLY A 608 5.58 -5.03 22.81
CA GLY A 608 4.20 -5.48 23.06
C GLY A 608 3.89 -5.82 24.52
N LEU A 609 4.77 -5.47 25.46
CA LEU A 609 4.56 -5.64 26.90
C LEU A 609 3.59 -4.61 27.49
N LYS A 610 3.28 -3.55 26.73
CA LYS A 610 2.27 -2.53 27.04
C LYS A 610 0.92 -2.89 26.41
N SER A 611 -0.17 -2.45 27.03
CA SER A 611 -1.53 -2.62 26.50
C SER A 611 -1.65 -2.10 25.06
N ASN A 612 -2.04 -2.98 24.12
CA ASN A 612 -2.29 -2.69 22.69
C ASN A 612 -3.52 -1.78 22.43
N LYS A 613 -3.90 -0.98 23.43
CA LYS A 613 -4.78 0.18 23.31
C LYS A 613 -4.05 1.51 23.47
N ARG A 614 -2.97 1.59 24.25
CA ARG A 614 -2.29 2.86 24.60
C ARG A 614 -1.25 3.28 23.55
N PRO A 615 -0.81 4.56 23.55
CA PRO A 615 0.37 5.01 22.78
C PRO A 615 1.64 4.22 23.14
N ILE A 616 2.62 4.19 22.24
CA ILE A 616 3.88 3.42 22.41
C ILE A 616 4.59 3.83 23.69
N GLY A 617 4.77 5.13 23.89
CA GLY A 617 5.35 5.75 25.08
C GLY A 617 4.64 7.05 25.41
N SER A 618 4.50 7.39 26.69
CA SER A 618 3.94 8.65 27.17
C SER A 618 4.82 9.29 28.25
N PHE A 619 5.29 10.51 27.99
CA PHE A 619 6.31 11.20 28.80
C PHE A 619 5.93 12.62 29.21
N ILE A 620 6.36 13.04 30.40
CA ILE A 620 6.47 14.47 30.77
C ILE A 620 7.95 14.84 30.85
N PHE A 621 8.39 15.88 30.14
CA PHE A 621 9.77 16.37 30.11
C PHE A 621 9.92 17.68 30.93
N MET A 622 10.49 17.58 32.13
CA MET A 622 10.76 18.70 33.05
C MET A 622 12.20 19.22 32.94
N GLY A 623 12.44 20.46 33.39
CA GLY A 623 13.78 21.09 33.41
C GLY A 623 13.74 22.56 32.99
N PRO A 624 14.88 23.27 32.90
CA PRO A 624 14.93 24.64 32.39
C PRO A 624 14.85 24.67 30.84
N THR A 625 14.71 25.86 30.26
CA THR A 625 14.74 26.01 28.79
C THR A 625 16.16 25.78 28.24
N GLY A 626 16.26 25.20 27.03
CA GLY A 626 17.55 25.05 26.34
C GLY A 626 18.41 23.83 26.71
N VAL A 627 17.89 22.88 27.51
CA VAL A 627 18.61 21.64 27.90
C VAL A 627 18.39 20.42 26.98
N GLY A 628 17.59 20.57 25.92
CA GLY A 628 17.42 19.52 24.90
C GLY A 628 16.10 18.73 24.89
N LYS A 629 15.10 19.07 25.72
CA LYS A 629 13.76 18.42 25.75
C LYS A 629 13.17 18.17 24.35
N THR A 630 13.07 19.23 23.55
CA THR A 630 12.53 19.21 22.17
C THR A 630 13.46 18.48 21.20
N GLU A 631 14.76 18.39 21.51
CA GLU A 631 15.75 17.71 20.67
C GLU A 631 15.71 16.19 20.87
N LEU A 632 15.45 15.72 22.10
CA LEU A 632 15.11 14.31 22.36
C LEU A 632 13.84 13.89 21.62
N ALA A 633 12.80 14.74 21.61
CA ALA A 633 11.56 14.48 20.87
C ALA A 633 11.80 14.29 19.36
N LYS A 634 12.69 15.09 18.75
CA LYS A 634 13.09 14.92 17.33
C LYS A 634 13.95 13.69 17.10
N ALA A 635 14.91 13.41 17.99
CA ALA A 635 15.75 12.22 17.90
C ALA A 635 14.89 10.94 17.90
N LEU A 636 13.86 10.88 18.75
CA LEU A 636 12.89 9.79 18.75
C LEU A 636 12.11 9.70 17.43
N ALA A 637 11.70 10.83 16.85
CA ALA A 637 11.01 10.84 15.54
C ALA A 637 11.91 10.33 14.41
N GLU A 638 13.16 10.79 14.35
CA GLU A 638 14.19 10.33 13.40
C GLU A 638 14.47 8.82 13.54
N ILE A 639 14.71 8.33 14.76
CA ILE A 639 15.12 6.94 15.00
C ILE A 639 13.97 5.95 14.81
N LEU A 640 12.75 6.29 15.24
CA LEU A 640 11.61 5.37 15.36
C LEU A 640 10.56 5.51 14.24
N PHE A 641 10.55 6.66 13.55
CA PHE A 641 9.64 6.97 12.43
C PHE A 641 10.40 7.45 11.17
N GLY A 642 11.74 7.52 11.19
CA GLY A 642 12.60 7.71 10.02
C GLY A 642 12.93 9.16 9.65
N ALA A 643 12.23 10.16 10.20
CA ALA A 643 12.48 11.57 9.92
C ALA A 643 12.08 12.50 11.08
N GLU A 644 12.82 13.60 11.27
CA GLU A 644 12.50 14.64 12.27
C GLU A 644 11.11 15.26 12.09
N GLU A 645 10.59 15.28 10.85
CA GLU A 645 9.28 15.84 10.51
C GLU A 645 8.10 14.98 10.96
N MET A 646 8.33 13.77 11.49
CA MET A 646 7.30 12.91 12.07
C MET A 646 6.96 13.35 13.50
N ILE A 647 6.75 14.66 13.68
CA ILE A 647 6.42 15.32 14.94
C ILE A 647 5.18 16.22 14.76
N VAL A 648 4.12 15.94 15.50
CA VAL A 648 2.92 16.78 15.60
C VAL A 648 3.11 17.68 16.82
N ARG A 649 3.68 18.87 16.61
CA ARG A 649 3.92 19.86 17.67
C ARG A 649 2.73 20.79 17.85
N LEU A 650 2.29 20.96 19.08
CA LEU A 650 1.22 21.86 19.50
C LEU A 650 1.74 22.72 20.65
N ASP A 651 1.70 24.05 20.50
CA ASP A 651 2.10 24.99 21.55
C ASP A 651 0.93 25.23 22.49
N MET A 652 1.06 24.88 23.76
CA MET A 652 -0.05 24.98 24.72
C MET A 652 -0.39 26.42 25.13
N THR A 653 0.41 27.40 24.71
CA THR A 653 0.09 28.83 24.78
C THR A 653 -1.10 29.19 23.88
N GLU A 654 -1.29 28.49 22.75
CA GLU A 654 -2.47 28.67 21.89
C GLU A 654 -3.76 28.20 22.58
N TYR A 655 -3.65 27.24 23.50
CA TYR A 655 -4.77 26.55 24.16
C TYR A 655 -4.99 27.02 25.61
N MET A 656 -4.56 28.24 25.95
CA MET A 656 -4.85 28.89 27.24
C MET A 656 -6.34 29.16 27.45
N GLU A 657 -7.08 29.42 26.37
CA GLU A 657 -8.49 29.79 26.41
C GLU A 657 -9.42 28.61 26.10
N LYS A 658 -10.52 28.49 26.84
CA LYS A 658 -11.46 27.35 26.72
C LYS A 658 -12.03 27.15 25.31
N HIS A 659 -12.19 28.23 24.54
CA HIS A 659 -12.69 28.16 23.17
C HIS A 659 -11.65 27.62 22.17
N GLU A 660 -10.35 27.84 22.43
CA GLU A 660 -9.26 27.33 21.60
C GLU A 660 -9.07 25.82 21.78
N VAL A 661 -9.33 25.28 22.99
CA VAL A 661 -9.33 23.83 23.27
C VAL A 661 -10.20 23.04 22.29
N ALA A 662 -11.31 23.61 21.83
CA ALA A 662 -12.18 22.96 20.86
C ALA A 662 -11.45 22.66 19.53
N LYS A 663 -10.50 23.51 19.10
CA LYS A 663 -9.75 23.32 17.84
C LYS A 663 -8.92 22.04 17.82
N LEU A 664 -8.52 21.49 18.97
CA LEU A 664 -7.82 20.19 19.04
C LEU A 664 -8.64 19.04 18.46
N ILE A 665 -9.96 19.04 18.72
CA ILE A 665 -10.90 17.96 18.37
C ILE A 665 -11.83 18.37 17.21
N GLY A 666 -11.92 19.67 16.91
CA GLY A 666 -12.77 20.27 15.88
C GLY A 666 -13.86 21.13 16.53
N ALA A 667 -14.35 22.17 15.85
CA ALA A 667 -15.44 22.97 16.39
C ALA A 667 -16.71 22.10 16.57
N PRO A 668 -17.59 22.38 17.56
CA PRO A 668 -18.86 21.67 17.68
C PRO A 668 -19.87 22.09 16.60
N PRO A 669 -20.92 21.28 16.33
CA PRO A 669 -21.92 21.59 15.30
C PRO A 669 -22.53 22.99 15.42
N GLY A 670 -22.53 23.73 14.31
CA GLY A 670 -23.08 25.09 14.23
C GLY A 670 -22.08 26.22 14.48
N TYR A 671 -20.81 25.92 14.75
CA TYR A 671 -19.73 26.92 14.88
C TYR A 671 -18.88 27.01 13.60
N VAL A 672 -18.24 28.17 13.38
CA VAL A 672 -17.26 28.36 12.30
C VAL A 672 -16.10 27.38 12.51
N GLY A 673 -15.65 26.72 11.44
CA GLY A 673 -14.67 25.64 11.50
C GLY A 673 -15.24 24.24 11.78
N TYR A 674 -16.57 24.05 11.86
CA TYR A 674 -17.16 22.71 11.97
C TYR A 674 -16.89 21.82 10.75
N GLU A 675 -16.69 22.40 9.57
CA GLU A 675 -16.30 21.65 8.37
C GLU A 675 -14.81 21.29 8.34
N GLU A 676 -13.99 21.89 9.19
CA GLU A 676 -12.58 21.53 9.38
C GLU A 676 -12.45 20.42 10.45
N GLY A 677 -11.45 19.56 10.31
CA GLY A 677 -11.14 18.55 11.33
C GLY A 677 -10.38 19.16 12.51
N GLY A 678 -10.38 18.51 13.66
CA GLY A 678 -9.56 18.95 14.80
C GLY A 678 -8.07 18.93 14.47
N GLN A 679 -7.33 19.95 14.91
CA GLN A 679 -5.91 20.13 14.62
C GLN A 679 -5.05 18.96 15.13
N LEU A 680 -5.40 18.37 16.28
CA LEU A 680 -4.73 17.17 16.79
C LEU A 680 -5.26 15.89 16.11
N THR A 681 -6.58 15.76 15.96
CA THR A 681 -7.21 14.55 15.42
C THR A 681 -6.89 14.36 13.94
N GLU A 682 -7.02 15.38 13.10
CA GLU A 682 -6.71 15.31 11.66
C GLU A 682 -5.19 15.17 11.40
N ALA A 683 -4.33 15.80 12.20
CA ALA A 683 -2.88 15.65 12.06
C ALA A 683 -2.44 14.19 12.33
N VAL A 684 -2.91 13.57 13.41
CA VAL A 684 -2.59 12.17 13.73
C VAL A 684 -3.35 11.18 12.84
N ARG A 685 -4.54 11.54 12.33
CA ARG A 685 -5.22 10.75 11.28
C ARG A 685 -4.40 10.68 9.99
N ARG A 686 -3.76 11.79 9.58
CA ARG A 686 -2.87 11.84 8.41
C ARG A 686 -1.48 11.25 8.67
N ARG A 687 -0.99 11.29 9.92
CA ARG A 687 0.32 10.74 10.33
C ARG A 687 0.16 9.92 11.63
N PRO A 688 -0.32 8.66 11.58
CA PRO A 688 -0.57 7.86 12.79
C PRO A 688 0.70 7.42 13.54
N TYR A 689 1.87 7.56 12.91
CA TYR A 689 3.19 7.21 13.43
C TYR A 689 4.01 8.50 13.59
N ALA A 690 3.79 9.18 14.72
CA ALA A 690 4.41 10.47 14.99
C ALA A 690 4.70 10.63 16.50
N VAL A 691 5.65 11.51 16.81
CA VAL A 691 5.80 12.08 18.15
C VAL A 691 4.78 13.21 18.29
N VAL A 692 3.81 13.08 19.19
CA VAL A 692 2.86 14.15 19.51
C VAL A 692 3.46 14.97 20.66
N LEU A 693 3.90 16.18 20.34
CA LEU A 693 4.60 17.07 21.27
C LEU A 693 3.69 18.22 21.72
N PHE A 694 3.21 18.15 22.97
CA PHE A 694 2.54 19.24 23.65
C PHE A 694 3.59 20.10 24.36
N ASP A 695 3.89 21.29 23.83
CA ASP A 695 4.95 22.17 24.35
C ASP A 695 4.39 23.15 25.39
N GLU A 696 5.13 23.37 26.49
CA GLU A 696 4.73 24.21 27.65
C GLU A 696 3.35 23.85 28.26
N ILE A 697 3.14 22.58 28.60
CA ILE A 697 1.85 22.05 29.07
C ILE A 697 1.28 22.75 30.34
N GLU A 698 2.10 23.47 31.11
CA GLU A 698 1.64 24.34 32.20
C GLU A 698 0.84 25.59 31.77
N LYS A 699 0.80 25.90 30.46
CA LYS A 699 -0.02 26.99 29.90
C LYS A 699 -1.45 26.56 29.56
N ALA A 700 -1.67 25.27 29.29
CA ALA A 700 -2.93 24.77 28.76
C ALA A 700 -4.12 25.04 29.70
N HIS A 701 -5.28 25.35 29.11
CA HIS A 701 -6.55 25.34 29.83
C HIS A 701 -6.83 23.93 30.40
N PRO A 702 -7.36 23.79 31.64
CA PRO A 702 -7.55 22.48 32.28
C PRO A 702 -8.40 21.46 31.52
N ASP A 703 -9.23 21.89 30.56
CA ASP A 703 -9.98 20.96 29.70
C ASP A 703 -9.08 20.15 28.74
N VAL A 704 -7.90 20.67 28.37
CA VAL A 704 -6.90 19.92 27.58
C VAL A 704 -6.45 18.66 28.33
N PHE A 705 -6.37 18.72 29.66
CA PHE A 705 -5.97 17.56 30.47
C PHE A 705 -6.99 16.43 30.42
N ASN A 706 -8.28 16.72 30.23
CA ASN A 706 -9.32 15.70 30.05
C ASN A 706 -9.13 14.96 28.71
N ILE A 707 -8.76 15.70 27.65
CA ILE A 707 -8.42 15.15 26.33
C ILE A 707 -7.17 14.26 26.44
N LEU A 708 -6.14 14.70 27.17
CA LEU A 708 -4.93 13.90 27.41
C LEU A 708 -5.22 12.62 28.20
N ILE A 709 -6.11 12.63 29.21
CA ILE A 709 -6.50 11.40 29.92
C ILE A 709 -7.11 10.38 28.95
N GLN A 710 -8.07 10.79 28.10
CA GLN A 710 -8.69 9.90 27.12
C GLN A 710 -7.66 9.35 26.10
N LEU A 711 -6.78 10.22 25.60
CA LEU A 711 -5.71 9.85 24.67
C LEU A 711 -4.74 8.84 25.29
N LEU A 712 -4.33 9.04 26.55
CA LEU A 712 -3.37 8.19 27.24
C LEU A 712 -3.96 6.85 27.71
N ASP A 713 -5.25 6.79 28.03
CA ASP A 713 -5.93 5.56 28.49
C ASP A 713 -6.34 4.62 27.35
N ASP A 714 -7.10 5.12 26.38
CA ASP A 714 -7.70 4.32 25.31
C ASP A 714 -6.92 4.39 23.98
N GLY A 715 -5.91 5.28 23.89
CA GLY A 715 -5.16 5.55 22.66
C GLY A 715 -6.05 5.97 21.50
N ARG A 716 -7.20 6.60 21.79
CA ARG A 716 -8.19 7.04 20.80
C ARG A 716 -8.84 8.35 21.21
N LEU A 717 -9.05 9.23 20.24
CA LEU A 717 -9.93 10.40 20.36
C LEU A 717 -10.96 10.34 19.24
N THR A 718 -12.18 10.80 19.53
CA THR A 718 -13.25 10.95 18.54
C THR A 718 -13.43 12.44 18.25
N ASP A 719 -13.44 12.82 16.97
CA ASP A 719 -13.66 14.20 16.55
C ASP A 719 -15.14 14.62 16.67
N ASN A 720 -15.43 15.92 16.58
CA ASN A 720 -16.81 16.42 16.70
C ASN A 720 -17.73 16.07 15.49
N LYS A 721 -17.24 15.32 14.50
CA LYS A 721 -18.02 14.73 13.41
C LYS A 721 -18.30 13.23 13.63
N GLY A 722 -17.59 12.58 14.55
CA GLY A 722 -17.71 11.16 14.89
C GLY A 722 -16.56 10.27 14.40
N HIS A 723 -15.56 10.81 13.69
CA HIS A 723 -14.39 10.03 13.27
C HIS A 723 -13.52 9.68 14.47
N THR A 724 -13.12 8.41 14.62
CA THR A 724 -12.27 7.98 15.74
C THR A 724 -10.83 7.73 15.31
N VAL A 725 -9.92 8.57 15.78
CA VAL A 725 -8.49 8.59 15.46
C VAL A 725 -7.71 7.75 16.47
N SER A 726 -6.69 7.01 16.00
CA SER A 726 -5.92 6.05 16.81
C SER A 726 -4.48 6.53 17.08
N PHE A 727 -4.17 6.74 18.35
CA PHE A 727 -2.89 7.19 18.90
C PHE A 727 -1.98 6.03 19.35
N LYS A 728 -2.41 4.77 19.18
CA LYS A 728 -1.65 3.56 19.57
C LYS A 728 -0.18 3.55 19.11
N ASN A 729 0.07 4.11 17.93
CA ASN A 729 1.36 4.07 17.28
C ASN A 729 2.14 5.39 17.42
N THR A 730 1.63 6.35 18.20
CA THR A 730 2.33 7.60 18.50
C THR A 730 3.18 7.47 19.77
N ILE A 731 4.09 8.42 19.95
CA ILE A 731 4.75 8.68 21.24
C ILE A 731 4.26 10.04 21.72
N VAL A 732 3.76 10.13 22.94
CA VAL A 732 3.20 11.35 23.53
C VAL A 732 4.24 12.00 24.42
N ILE A 733 4.56 13.26 24.18
CA ILE A 733 5.52 14.03 24.98
C ILE A 733 4.87 15.35 25.39
N CYS A 734 4.82 15.63 26.68
CA CYS A 734 4.45 16.93 27.23
C CYS A 734 5.69 17.61 27.79
N THR A 735 6.13 18.74 27.23
CA THR A 735 7.23 19.51 27.83
C THR A 735 6.66 20.47 28.87
N SER A 736 7.36 20.63 30.01
CA SER A 736 6.99 21.65 30.98
C SER A 736 8.22 22.38 31.51
N ASN A 737 8.14 23.70 31.59
CA ASN A 737 9.16 24.55 32.21
C ASN A 737 8.83 24.86 33.69
N LEU A 738 7.80 24.21 34.25
CA LEU A 738 7.44 24.27 35.67
C LEU A 738 8.65 23.96 36.55
N GLY A 739 8.88 24.81 37.55
CA GLY A 739 10.01 24.71 38.46
C GLY A 739 11.34 25.26 37.94
N SER A 740 11.43 25.81 36.72
CA SER A 740 12.68 26.39 36.18
C SER A 740 13.35 27.41 37.13
N GLY A 741 12.57 28.24 37.82
CA GLY A 741 13.09 29.20 38.80
C GLY A 741 13.75 28.53 40.03
N ILE A 742 13.28 27.35 40.44
CA ILE A 742 13.89 26.55 41.53
C ILE A 742 15.27 26.04 41.08
N ILE A 743 15.37 25.55 39.84
CA ILE A 743 16.61 25.10 39.23
C ILE A 743 17.62 26.26 39.15
N GLN A 744 17.17 27.43 38.65
CA GLN A 744 18.01 28.63 38.56
C GLN A 744 18.46 29.14 39.93
N GLU A 745 17.57 29.16 40.94
CA GLU A 745 17.94 29.52 42.32
C GLU A 745 19.03 28.62 42.90
N GLU A 746 18.93 27.31 42.72
CA GLU A 746 19.88 26.35 43.28
C GLU A 746 21.22 26.37 42.50
N MET A 747 21.18 26.52 41.17
CA MET A 747 22.39 26.76 40.35
C MET A 747 23.14 28.03 40.74
N ILE A 748 22.43 29.17 40.92
CA ILE A 748 23.05 30.45 41.29
C ILE A 748 23.66 30.40 42.70
N LYS A 749 23.04 29.67 43.63
CA LYS A 749 23.62 29.41 44.96
C LYS A 749 24.91 28.59 44.85
N HIS A 750 24.92 27.55 44.01
CA HIS A 750 26.07 26.64 43.86
C HIS A 750 27.25 27.28 43.12
N GLN A 751 27.01 28.10 42.08
CA GLN A 751 28.05 28.86 41.39
C GLN A 751 28.80 29.81 42.35
N LYS A 752 28.06 30.58 43.17
CA LYS A 752 28.66 31.49 44.17
C LYS A 752 29.54 30.78 45.20
N THR A 753 29.28 29.51 45.51
CA THR A 753 30.11 28.67 46.39
C THR A 753 31.32 28.03 45.72
N ASN A 754 31.45 28.12 44.39
CA ASN A 754 32.64 27.68 43.65
C ASN A 754 33.53 28.87 43.28
N ASP A 755 32.96 30.00 42.85
CA ASP A 755 33.72 31.22 42.54
C ASP A 755 34.53 31.74 43.74
N THR A 756 33.98 31.61 44.96
CA THR A 756 34.69 31.97 46.22
C THR A 756 35.88 31.06 46.56
N THR A 757 36.18 30.04 45.74
CA THR A 757 37.37 29.17 45.86
C THR A 757 38.34 29.26 44.67
N GLY A 758 38.13 30.19 43.71
CA GLY A 758 38.93 30.26 42.47
C GLY A 758 40.29 30.97 42.57
N ASP A 759 40.49 31.86 43.54
CA ASP A 759 41.51 32.93 43.48
C ASP A 759 42.95 32.53 43.91
N VAL A 760 43.40 31.29 43.68
CA VAL A 760 44.83 30.91 43.79
C VAL A 760 45.28 29.88 42.74
N ILE A 761 45.35 30.27 41.46
CA ILE A 761 46.22 29.58 40.48
C ILE A 761 47.02 30.59 39.65
N GLN A 762 48.15 31.03 40.21
CA GLN A 762 49.30 31.51 39.46
C GLN A 762 50.56 30.77 39.93
N THR A 763 51.08 29.85 39.12
CA THR A 763 52.52 29.55 39.03
C THR A 763 52.81 28.68 37.80
N SER A 764 54.04 28.76 37.29
CA SER A 764 54.51 28.10 36.07
C SER A 764 54.66 26.57 36.22
N PRO A 765 54.58 25.80 35.12
CA PRO A 765 54.72 24.34 35.18
C PRO A 765 56.19 23.92 35.31
N ASP A 766 56.60 23.44 36.47
CA ASP A 766 57.82 22.64 36.61
C ASP A 766 57.80 21.73 37.86
N LYS A 767 58.56 20.63 37.81
CA LYS A 767 58.73 19.60 38.87
C LYS A 767 57.48 18.76 39.23
N LEU A 768 57.28 17.67 38.48
CA LEU A 768 56.37 16.56 38.84
C LEU A 768 57.14 15.23 39.04
N VAL A 769 58.04 15.21 40.03
CA VAL A 769 58.77 14.01 40.49
C VAL A 769 58.83 14.03 42.03
N GLU A 770 58.94 12.86 42.65
CA GLU A 770 59.04 12.62 44.11
C GLU A 770 57.81 12.93 44.98
N LYS A 771 56.89 11.96 45.08
CA LYS A 771 56.76 11.14 46.32
C LYS A 771 55.72 10.01 46.18
N LYS A 772 56.22 8.79 46.01
CA LYS A 772 55.59 7.60 46.60
C LYS A 772 56.30 7.27 47.92
N GLU A 773 55.60 6.60 48.82
CA GLU A 773 56.10 5.92 50.02
C GLU A 773 56.77 6.75 51.15
N LYS A 774 56.03 6.94 52.25
CA LYS A 774 56.39 6.57 53.64
C LYS A 774 55.18 6.85 54.55
N VAL A 775 54.52 5.86 55.17
CA VAL A 775 54.88 4.96 56.30
C VAL A 775 54.08 5.35 57.57
N LYS A 776 53.70 4.35 58.36
CA LYS A 776 52.67 4.36 59.43
C LYS A 776 53.13 4.98 60.77
N GLN A 777 52.16 5.11 61.70
CA GLN A 777 52.25 5.44 63.15
C GLN A 777 52.37 6.97 63.41
N ILE A 778 51.85 7.58 64.50
CA ILE A 778 51.91 7.22 65.94
C ILE A 778 50.64 7.68 66.76
N THR A 779 50.28 6.88 67.79
CA THR A 779 49.42 7.03 69.03
C THR A 779 48.35 8.13 69.27
N SER A 780 47.08 7.71 69.36
CA SER A 780 46.08 7.79 70.47
C SER A 780 45.91 8.96 71.50
N VAL A 781 44.64 9.47 71.58
CA VAL A 781 43.79 9.78 72.80
C VAL A 781 44.13 11.03 73.66
N PRO A 782 43.17 11.79 74.28
CA PRO A 782 41.68 11.70 74.36
C PRO A 782 40.88 12.96 73.87
N LEU A 783 39.55 12.96 74.07
CA LEU A 783 38.60 14.10 73.96
C LEU A 783 38.74 15.05 75.20
N VAL A 784 38.13 16.26 75.33
CA VAL A 784 36.79 16.78 74.92
C VAL A 784 36.84 18.32 74.63
N PRO A 785 35.72 19.07 74.43
CA PRO A 785 35.45 19.77 73.17
C PRO A 785 35.79 21.28 73.15
N VAL A 786 35.92 21.81 71.93
CA VAL A 786 35.73 23.25 71.64
C VAL A 786 34.68 23.36 70.54
N ASN A 787 33.74 24.30 70.68
CA ASN A 787 32.80 24.65 69.62
C ASN A 787 33.55 25.48 68.56
N ASP A 788 33.82 24.87 67.40
CA ASP A 788 34.03 25.60 66.16
C ASP A 788 32.99 25.16 65.14
N SER A 789 32.39 26.13 64.45
CA SER A 789 31.39 25.89 63.43
C SER A 789 32.04 25.29 62.18
N LEU A 790 31.94 23.97 62.02
CA LEU A 790 32.28 23.29 60.77
C LEU A 790 31.58 24.00 59.59
N PRO A 791 32.30 24.38 58.52
CA PRO A 791 31.66 24.85 57.30
C PRO A 791 30.77 23.73 56.72
N PRO A 792 29.69 24.08 55.99
CA PRO A 792 28.85 23.07 55.37
C PRO A 792 29.69 22.22 54.41
N LYS A 793 29.51 20.90 54.48
CA LYS A 793 30.08 19.98 53.49
C LYS A 793 29.55 20.38 52.10
N LYS A 794 30.39 20.26 51.06
CA LYS A 794 29.88 20.26 49.69
C LYS A 794 29.04 18.99 49.51
N ASP A 795 27.74 19.17 49.29
CA ASP A 795 26.90 18.14 48.68
C ASP A 795 27.50 17.77 47.30
N SER A 796 27.38 16.51 46.88
CA SER A 796 27.75 16.11 45.52
C SER A 796 26.73 16.61 44.49
N GLU A 797 27.14 16.75 43.23
CA GLU A 797 26.23 17.17 42.13
C GLU A 797 25.05 16.20 41.96
N GLU A 798 25.26 14.91 42.27
CA GLU A 798 24.23 13.87 42.26
C GLU A 798 23.23 14.04 43.42
N GLU A 799 23.69 14.33 44.64
CA GLU A 799 22.82 14.64 45.79
C GLU A 799 22.02 15.93 45.58
N LEU A 800 22.62 16.93 44.92
CA LEU A 800 21.94 18.15 44.49
C LEU A 800 20.84 17.84 43.47
N PHE A 801 21.13 17.04 42.44
CA PHE A 801 20.14 16.64 41.44
C PHE A 801 18.99 15.82 42.05
N VAL A 802 19.27 14.86 42.92
CA VAL A 802 18.23 14.07 43.62
C VAL A 802 17.35 14.94 44.52
N ARG A 803 17.90 16.00 45.15
CA ARG A 803 17.13 16.98 45.92
C ARG A 803 16.25 17.83 45.01
N LEU A 804 16.80 18.31 43.90
CA LEU A 804 16.12 19.12 42.90
C LEU A 804 14.96 18.37 42.24
N ALA A 805 15.19 17.13 41.79
CA ALA A 805 14.19 16.29 41.14
C ALA A 805 12.98 16.00 42.05
N LYS A 806 13.21 15.75 43.36
CA LYS A 806 12.12 15.62 44.35
C LYS A 806 11.28 16.90 44.43
N ARG A 807 11.93 18.06 44.51
CA ARG A 807 11.27 19.37 44.60
C ARG A 807 10.48 19.73 43.33
N LEU A 808 10.98 19.34 42.15
CA LEU A 808 10.26 19.46 40.88
C LEU A 808 9.02 18.55 40.83
N MET A 809 9.14 17.30 41.31
CA MET A 809 8.01 16.37 41.40
C MET A 809 6.92 16.81 42.39
N GLU A 810 7.28 17.57 43.44
CA GLU A 810 6.31 18.21 44.33
C GLU A 810 5.52 19.33 43.64
N GLU A 811 6.16 20.20 42.85
CA GLU A 811 5.45 21.23 42.07
C GLU A 811 4.57 20.60 40.97
N LEU A 812 5.07 19.58 40.27
CA LEU A 812 4.31 18.83 39.27
C LEU A 812 3.00 18.27 39.86
N ARG A 813 3.06 17.73 41.09
CA ARG A 813 1.89 17.19 41.82
C ARG A 813 0.94 18.24 42.38
N LYS A 814 1.35 19.51 42.48
CA LYS A 814 0.45 20.63 42.81
C LYS A 814 -0.30 21.11 41.56
N PHE A 815 0.36 21.12 40.41
CA PHE A 815 -0.22 21.60 39.16
C PHE A 815 -1.13 20.55 38.49
N PHE A 816 -0.65 19.32 38.33
CA PHE A 816 -1.39 18.24 37.68
C PHE A 816 -2.15 17.36 38.68
N LYS A 817 -3.39 17.00 38.33
CA LYS A 817 -4.14 15.94 39.03
C LYS A 817 -3.34 14.64 39.01
N ALA A 818 -3.27 13.94 40.15
CA ALA A 818 -2.62 12.63 40.25
C ALA A 818 -3.17 11.59 39.26
N GLU A 819 -4.45 11.69 38.90
CA GLU A 819 -5.10 10.89 37.85
C GLU A 819 -4.35 10.95 36.51
N LEU A 820 -4.06 12.17 36.01
CA LEU A 820 -3.33 12.39 34.76
C LEU A 820 -1.88 11.89 34.87
N LEU A 821 -1.21 12.22 35.98
CA LEU A 821 0.20 11.80 36.20
C LEU A 821 0.34 10.27 36.16
N ASN A 822 -0.64 9.54 36.69
CA ASN A 822 -0.69 8.08 36.65
C ASN A 822 -1.08 7.49 35.28
N ARG A 823 -1.18 8.29 34.21
CA ARG A 823 -1.38 7.84 32.81
C ARG A 823 -0.15 8.00 31.92
N PHE A 824 0.84 8.77 32.36
CA PHE A 824 2.16 8.79 31.73
C PHE A 824 2.96 7.54 32.14
N ASP A 825 3.82 7.03 31.27
CA ASP A 825 4.70 5.91 31.61
C ASP A 825 5.85 6.37 32.51
N GLU A 826 6.44 7.53 32.21
CA GLU A 826 7.58 8.10 32.93
C GLU A 826 7.49 9.64 33.03
N VAL A 827 8.01 10.20 34.13
CA VAL A 827 8.26 11.64 34.27
C VAL A 827 9.78 11.86 34.27
N VAL A 828 10.26 12.57 33.25
CA VAL A 828 11.67 12.70 32.93
C VAL A 828 12.17 14.10 33.29
N VAL A 829 13.13 14.17 34.21
CA VAL A 829 13.75 15.43 34.66
C VAL A 829 15.10 15.58 33.96
N PHE A 830 15.27 16.65 33.18
CA PHE A 830 16.53 16.94 32.50
C PHE A 830 17.52 17.63 33.44
N ARG A 831 18.79 17.19 33.42
CA ARG A 831 19.90 17.82 34.16
C ARG A 831 20.23 19.19 33.53
N PRO A 832 20.56 20.23 34.32
CA PRO A 832 21.03 21.51 33.78
C PRO A 832 22.42 21.36 33.13
N LEU A 833 22.69 22.15 32.08
CA LEU A 833 23.96 22.04 31.33
C LEU A 833 25.13 22.70 32.08
N SER A 834 26.26 21.99 32.18
CA SER A 834 27.53 22.50 32.69
C SER A 834 28.33 23.23 31.59
N ARG A 835 29.38 23.97 31.97
CA ARG A 835 30.32 24.58 31.00
C ARG A 835 31.04 23.52 30.16
N GLU A 836 31.34 22.35 30.70
CA GLU A 836 31.98 21.26 29.96
C GLU A 836 31.04 20.66 28.91
N HIS A 837 29.72 20.65 29.18
CA HIS A 837 28.73 20.12 28.25
C HIS A 837 28.53 21.08 27.07
N MET A 838 28.66 22.39 27.31
CA MET A 838 28.65 23.41 26.25
C MET A 838 29.76 23.22 25.21
N GLY A 839 30.98 22.84 25.62
CA GLY A 839 32.07 22.53 24.68
C GLY A 839 31.73 21.37 23.74
N LYS A 840 31.19 20.27 24.29
CA LYS A 840 30.69 19.11 23.52
C LYS A 840 29.55 19.51 22.57
N ILE A 841 28.68 20.44 22.96
CA ILE A 841 27.58 20.94 22.11
C ILE A 841 28.13 21.82 20.96
N VAL A 842 29.18 22.61 21.19
CA VAL A 842 29.89 23.33 20.11
C VAL A 842 30.47 22.36 19.10
N ASP A 843 31.14 21.28 19.54
CA ASP A 843 31.65 20.23 18.64
C ASP A 843 30.56 19.62 17.76
N LEU A 844 29.34 19.43 18.30
CA LEU A 844 28.21 18.89 17.56
C LEU A 844 27.68 19.88 16.52
N GLN A 845 27.52 21.16 16.87
CA GLN A 845 27.13 22.21 15.92
C GLN A 845 28.21 22.43 14.83
N ALA A 846 29.48 22.36 15.19
CA ALA A 846 30.61 22.47 14.26
C ALA A 846 30.61 21.34 13.21
N LYS A 847 30.29 20.10 13.61
CA LYS A 847 30.14 18.94 12.70
C LYS A 847 28.95 19.10 11.73
N ILE A 848 27.85 19.71 12.18
CA ILE A 848 26.71 20.02 11.30
C ILE A 848 27.12 21.06 10.25
N LEU A 849 27.79 22.13 10.67
CA LEU A 849 28.27 23.17 9.76
C LEU A 849 29.32 22.65 8.76
N SER A 850 30.26 21.80 9.20
CA SER A 850 31.26 21.23 8.28
C SER A 850 30.64 20.32 7.23
N LYS A 851 29.60 19.54 7.54
CA LYS A 851 28.87 18.73 6.55
C LYS A 851 28.27 19.60 5.43
N LEU A 852 27.57 20.68 5.80
CA LEU A 852 26.94 21.60 4.84
C LEU A 852 27.95 22.30 3.91
N LEU A 853 29.19 22.49 4.37
CA LEU A 853 30.25 23.13 3.59
C LEU A 853 31.07 22.14 2.77
N ILE A 854 31.17 20.87 3.19
CA ILE A 854 31.74 19.78 2.39
C ILE A 854 30.93 19.57 1.10
N GLU A 855 29.60 19.71 1.16
CA GLU A 855 28.72 19.71 -0.02
C GLU A 855 29.03 20.85 -1.01
N GLN A 856 29.69 21.92 -0.56
CA GLN A 856 30.21 23.04 -1.36
C GLN A 856 31.71 22.91 -1.68
N ASN A 857 32.33 21.76 -1.40
CA ASN A 857 33.77 21.49 -1.51
C ASN A 857 34.65 22.41 -0.63
N ILE A 858 34.21 22.71 0.58
CA ILE A 858 34.93 23.54 1.57
C ILE A 858 35.08 22.73 2.87
N ALA A 859 36.31 22.58 3.35
CA ALA A 859 36.58 21.96 4.65
C ALA A 859 36.71 23.03 5.74
N ILE A 860 36.33 22.70 6.99
CA ILE A 860 36.55 23.56 8.17
C ILE A 860 37.19 22.78 9.32
N GLU A 861 38.19 23.39 9.94
CA GLU A 861 38.84 22.96 11.18
C GLU A 861 38.61 24.01 12.27
N PHE A 862 38.23 23.59 13.49
CA PHE A 862 38.10 24.47 14.67
C PHE A 862 39.17 24.14 15.69
N SER A 863 39.87 25.15 16.23
CA SER A 863 40.77 24.97 17.37
C SER A 863 39.99 24.80 18.68
N GLU A 864 40.58 24.10 19.67
CA GLU A 864 39.99 23.98 21.00
C GLU A 864 39.76 25.34 21.68
N LYS A 865 40.63 26.33 21.42
CA LYS A 865 40.44 27.70 21.93
C LYS A 865 39.20 28.36 21.32
N ALA A 866 38.99 28.21 20.01
CA ALA A 866 37.80 28.72 19.33
C ALA A 866 36.52 28.03 19.85
N LYS A 867 36.56 26.73 20.13
CA LYS A 867 35.42 26.00 20.73
C LYS A 867 35.08 26.49 22.14
N ILE A 868 36.08 26.65 23.01
CA ILE A 868 35.90 27.16 24.38
C ILE A 868 35.31 28.57 24.34
N TYR A 869 35.88 29.47 23.52
CA TYR A 869 35.36 30.83 23.38
C TYR A 869 33.92 30.87 22.83
N LEU A 870 33.58 30.02 21.86
CA LEU A 870 32.20 29.88 21.36
C LEU A 870 31.24 29.33 22.43
N ALA A 871 31.70 28.41 23.27
CA ALA A 871 30.92 27.88 24.40
C ALA A 871 30.65 28.96 25.45
N GLU A 872 31.65 29.76 25.82
CA GLU A 872 31.50 30.90 26.75
C GLU A 872 30.57 31.98 26.19
N GLN A 873 30.74 32.38 24.93
CA GLN A 873 29.92 33.40 24.26
C GLN A 873 28.52 32.90 23.85
N GLY A 874 28.20 31.63 24.10
CA GLY A 874 26.91 31.01 23.77
C GLY A 874 26.20 30.34 24.96
N PHE A 875 26.80 30.37 26.15
CA PHE A 875 26.21 29.87 27.39
C PHE A 875 25.50 30.98 28.16
N ASP A 876 24.25 30.72 28.53
CA ASP A 876 23.47 31.58 29.43
C ASP A 876 22.93 30.73 30.59
N PRO A 877 23.20 31.08 31.87
CA PRO A 877 22.73 30.29 33.02
C PRO A 877 21.19 30.18 33.15
N LEU A 878 20.43 31.07 32.49
CA LEU A 878 18.97 31.08 32.50
C LEU A 878 18.37 30.37 31.28
N PHE A 879 19.03 30.49 30.11
CA PHE A 879 18.53 29.97 28.82
C PHE A 879 19.32 28.77 28.25
N GLY A 880 20.32 28.27 28.95
CA GLY A 880 21.12 27.10 28.58
C GLY A 880 21.87 27.31 27.26
N ALA A 881 21.85 26.28 26.39
CA ALA A 881 22.49 26.33 25.07
C ALA A 881 21.67 27.08 24.00
N ARG A 882 20.50 27.66 24.35
CA ARG A 882 19.60 28.32 23.39
C ARG A 882 20.25 29.48 22.61
N PRO A 883 21.15 30.32 23.18
CA PRO A 883 21.86 31.34 22.41
C PRO A 883 22.92 30.79 21.45
N LEU A 884 23.50 29.63 21.74
CA LEU A 884 24.72 29.12 21.11
C LEU A 884 24.64 29.05 19.58
N ARG A 885 23.53 28.55 19.02
CA ARG A 885 23.34 28.50 17.56
C ARG A 885 23.37 29.88 16.90
N ARG A 886 22.85 30.91 17.58
CA ARG A 886 22.90 32.31 17.13
C ARG A 886 24.30 32.92 17.32
N THR A 887 25.02 32.53 18.36
CA THR A 887 26.44 32.89 18.56
C THR A 887 27.29 32.33 17.42
N ILE A 888 27.18 31.04 17.10
CA ILE A 888 27.89 30.39 15.98
C ILE A 888 27.49 31.03 14.65
N GLN A 889 26.20 31.23 14.37
CA GLN A 889 25.75 31.90 13.14
C GLN A 889 26.38 33.31 12.99
N ARG A 890 26.30 34.13 14.05
CA ARG A 890 26.84 35.50 14.05
C ARG A 890 28.36 35.53 13.88
N MET A 891 29.08 34.64 14.56
CA MET A 891 30.54 34.71 14.75
C MET A 891 31.34 33.76 13.86
N VAL A 892 30.69 32.84 13.15
CA VAL A 892 31.33 31.86 12.26
C VAL A 892 30.67 31.82 10.89
N GLU A 893 29.36 31.53 10.82
CA GLU A 893 28.63 31.37 9.56
C GLU A 893 28.62 32.66 8.73
N ASN A 894 28.21 33.79 9.33
CA ASN A 894 28.17 35.09 8.66
C ASN A 894 29.54 35.55 8.10
N PRO A 895 30.67 35.44 8.84
CA PRO A 895 32.01 35.61 8.27
C PRO A 895 32.31 34.72 7.06
N ILE A 896 32.01 33.41 7.13
CA ILE A 896 32.28 32.47 6.02
C ILE A 896 31.45 32.84 4.78
N SER A 897 30.15 33.12 4.95
CA SER A 897 29.29 33.59 3.85
C SER A 897 29.82 34.89 3.23
N SER A 898 30.36 35.80 4.05
CA SER A 898 30.97 37.04 3.57
C SER A 898 32.24 36.80 2.76
N MET A 899 33.09 35.86 3.17
CA MET A 899 34.31 35.46 2.44
C MET A 899 33.97 34.78 1.11
N LEU A 900 32.91 33.96 1.08
CA LEU A 900 32.42 33.31 -0.14
C LEU A 900 31.86 34.33 -1.14
N ILE A 901 31.03 35.27 -0.69
CA ILE A 901 30.44 36.31 -1.56
C ILE A 901 31.51 37.22 -2.20
N LYS A 902 32.62 37.47 -1.49
CA LYS A 902 33.75 38.25 -2.02
C LYS A 902 34.71 37.46 -2.92
N GLY A 903 34.58 36.13 -3.01
CA GLY A 903 35.56 35.27 -3.68
C GLY A 903 36.90 35.12 -2.94
N GLU A 904 36.93 35.40 -1.62
CA GLU A 904 38.12 35.17 -0.77
C GLU A 904 38.36 33.66 -0.53
N LEU A 905 37.32 32.83 -0.71
CA LEU A 905 37.40 31.36 -0.74
C LEU A 905 37.36 30.79 -2.17
N VAL A 906 38.09 29.70 -2.37
CA VAL A 906 38.10 28.89 -3.60
C VAL A 906 37.67 27.46 -3.24
N THR A 907 36.96 26.79 -4.13
CA THR A 907 36.60 25.36 -3.99
C THR A 907 37.85 24.50 -3.80
N GLY A 908 37.79 23.55 -2.84
CA GLY A 908 38.94 22.78 -2.38
C GLY A 908 39.78 23.46 -1.28
N GLY A 909 39.37 24.62 -0.76
CA GLY A 909 40.00 25.29 0.37
C GLY A 909 39.61 24.70 1.74
N THR A 910 40.52 24.78 2.72
CA THR A 910 40.25 24.47 4.13
C THR A 910 40.31 25.75 4.97
N ILE A 911 39.25 26.08 5.70
CA ILE A 911 39.24 27.20 6.65
C ILE A 911 39.64 26.68 8.04
N VAL A 912 40.67 27.25 8.65
CA VAL A 912 40.97 27.05 10.07
C VAL A 912 40.37 28.21 10.86
N ILE A 913 39.64 27.90 11.92
CA ILE A 913 39.06 28.86 12.85
C ILE A 913 39.79 28.74 14.19
N ASP A 914 40.48 29.81 14.61
CA ASP A 914 41.23 29.89 15.87
C ASP A 914 40.91 31.19 16.63
N TYR A 915 41.19 31.23 17.92
CA TYR A 915 40.95 32.38 18.80
C TYR A 915 42.27 33.02 19.23
N ASP A 916 42.47 34.29 18.86
CA ASP A 916 43.71 35.04 19.11
C ASP A 916 43.84 35.60 20.54
N GLY A 917 42.80 35.42 21.37
CA GLY A 917 42.68 36.01 22.71
C GLY A 917 41.78 37.25 22.76
N ASN A 918 41.24 37.71 21.61
CA ASN A 918 40.35 38.87 21.52
C ASN A 918 39.18 38.62 20.55
N GLN A 919 39.40 37.92 19.44
CA GLN A 919 38.40 37.61 18.40
C GLN A 919 38.65 36.25 17.71
N LEU A 920 37.66 35.77 16.95
CA LEU A 920 37.85 34.62 16.07
C LEU A 920 38.58 35.05 14.79
N THR A 921 39.56 34.24 14.40
CA THR A 921 40.40 34.41 13.22
C THR A 921 40.15 33.27 12.24
N PHE A 922 40.25 33.56 10.94
CA PHE A 922 39.90 32.65 9.86
C PHE A 922 41.07 32.55 8.89
N VAL A 923 41.71 31.38 8.79
CA VAL A 923 42.89 31.15 7.95
C VAL A 923 42.53 30.18 6.84
N VAL A 924 42.44 30.67 5.60
CA VAL A 924 42.17 29.85 4.42
C VAL A 924 43.47 29.17 3.95
N LYS A 925 43.63 27.89 4.27
CA LYS A 925 44.63 27.01 3.65
C LYS A 925 44.18 26.66 2.24
N LYS A 926 44.94 27.06 1.22
CA LYS A 926 44.87 26.44 -0.11
C LYS A 926 45.62 25.11 -0.07
N ILE A 927 45.04 24.07 -0.66
CA ILE A 927 45.76 22.82 -0.92
C ILE A 927 46.68 23.04 -2.12
N GLU A 928 47.93 23.41 -1.88
CA GLU A 928 48.96 23.24 -2.91
C GLU A 928 49.19 21.74 -3.13
N ALA A 929 48.98 21.29 -4.37
CA ALA A 929 49.16 19.90 -4.74
C ALA A 929 50.66 19.53 -4.70
N LYS A 930 51.13 19.04 -3.55
CA LYS A 930 52.44 18.41 -3.42
C LYS A 930 52.55 17.24 -4.40
N LYS A 931 53.34 17.44 -5.46
CA LYS A 931 53.96 16.32 -6.18
C LYS A 931 54.98 15.67 -5.26
N GLU A 932 54.58 14.65 -4.52
CA GLU A 932 55.56 13.75 -3.92
C GLU A 932 56.25 12.97 -5.04
N THR A 933 57.57 13.07 -5.09
CA THR A 933 58.39 12.56 -6.18
C THR A 933 58.66 11.08 -6.00
N GLU A 934 58.46 10.30 -7.06
CA GLU A 934 58.94 8.93 -7.12
C GLU A 934 60.45 8.88 -6.89
N LYS A 935 60.89 8.03 -5.96
CA LYS A 935 62.22 7.40 -6.01
C LYS A 935 62.10 5.92 -5.61
N PRO A 936 62.71 5.00 -6.36
CA PRO A 936 62.59 3.58 -6.11
C PRO A 936 63.60 3.11 -5.05
N VAL A 937 63.16 2.19 -4.20
CA VAL A 937 64.02 1.22 -3.51
C VAL A 937 63.35 -0.15 -3.65
N ASN A 938 64.14 -1.17 -3.97
CA ASN A 938 63.67 -2.54 -4.13
C ASN A 938 64.33 -3.44 -3.07
N GLN A 939 63.75 -4.61 -2.84
CA GLN A 939 64.22 -5.72 -1.99
C GLN A 939 64.03 -5.61 -0.46
N GLU A 940 63.11 -6.46 0.02
CA GLU A 940 63.30 -7.46 1.09
C GLU A 940 63.61 -7.03 2.54
N ILE A 941 62.65 -7.29 3.46
CA ILE A 941 62.77 -8.37 4.47
C ILE A 941 61.44 -8.55 5.26
N SER A 942 61.14 -9.80 5.65
CA SER A 942 60.13 -10.27 6.62
C SER A 942 58.69 -9.70 6.57
N VAL A 943 57.76 -10.50 6.03
CA VAL A 943 56.35 -10.48 6.46
C VAL A 943 56.20 -11.40 7.67
N ALA A 944 55.60 -10.91 8.77
CA ALA A 944 55.18 -11.75 9.89
C ALA A 944 53.68 -12.11 9.76
N PRO A 945 53.21 -13.28 10.23
CA PRO A 945 51.88 -13.78 9.86
C PRO A 945 50.72 -13.10 10.61
N LEU A 946 49.56 -13.06 9.96
CA LEU A 946 48.26 -12.98 10.63
C LEU A 946 47.98 -14.29 11.41
N PRO A 947 47.21 -14.24 12.52
CA PRO A 947 46.84 -15.45 13.25
C PRO A 947 45.91 -16.34 12.43
N GLU A 948 46.20 -17.64 12.41
CA GLU A 948 45.44 -18.64 11.67
C GLU A 948 44.09 -18.98 12.35
N GLN A 949 43.07 -19.24 11.53
CA GLN A 949 41.96 -20.12 11.90
C GLN A 949 41.94 -21.29 10.91
N GLU A 950 41.75 -22.52 11.40
CA GLU A 950 42.00 -23.73 10.61
C GLU A 950 41.01 -23.90 9.43
N PRO A 951 41.49 -24.18 8.21
CA PRO A 951 40.63 -24.66 7.14
C PRO A 951 40.25 -26.14 7.36
N PRO A 952 39.02 -26.57 6.99
CA PRO A 952 38.60 -27.96 7.16
C PRO A 952 39.40 -28.90 6.25
N LYS A 953 39.98 -29.95 6.85
CA LYS A 953 40.76 -30.97 6.12
C LYS A 953 39.86 -31.81 5.21
N VAL A 954 40.02 -31.65 3.90
CA VAL A 954 39.52 -32.61 2.92
C VAL A 954 40.51 -33.78 2.84
N VAL A 955 40.05 -34.99 3.16
CA VAL A 955 40.74 -36.25 2.84
C VAL A 955 39.80 -37.09 2.00
N SER A 956 40.23 -37.44 0.79
CA SER A 956 39.52 -38.33 -0.11
C SER A 956 39.91 -39.78 0.12
N THR A 957 38.95 -40.69 0.13
CA THR A 957 39.08 -42.06 -0.42
C THR A 957 37.71 -42.72 -0.58
N SER A 958 37.68 -43.82 -1.33
CA SER A 958 36.46 -44.40 -1.89
C SER A 958 35.96 -45.65 -1.15
N THR A 959 34.67 -45.94 -1.34
CA THR A 959 34.07 -47.30 -1.39
C THR A 959 34.32 -48.28 -0.23
N SER A 960 33.27 -48.58 0.55
CA SER A 960 32.75 -49.95 0.68
C SER A 960 31.39 -49.97 1.41
N ILE A 961 30.60 -51.02 1.16
CA ILE A 961 29.31 -51.30 1.82
C ILE A 961 29.49 -52.53 2.73
N PRO A 962 28.95 -52.49 3.95
CA PRO A 962 28.35 -53.70 4.54
C PRO A 962 26.85 -53.54 4.79
N ASN A 963 26.12 -54.64 4.65
CA ASN A 963 24.67 -54.75 4.94
C ASN A 963 24.43 -55.05 6.45
N PRO A 964 23.18 -54.96 6.96
CA PRO A 964 22.91 -55.04 8.40
C PRO A 964 22.82 -56.48 8.94
N PRO A 965 23.09 -56.70 10.24
CA PRO A 965 22.61 -57.85 11.00
C PRO A 965 21.20 -57.58 11.57
N ALA A 966 20.44 -58.64 11.85
CA ALA A 966 19.09 -58.55 12.40
C ALA A 966 18.79 -59.70 13.40
N VAL A 967 17.74 -59.49 14.21
CA VAL A 967 17.04 -60.49 15.06
C VAL A 967 17.85 -61.11 16.23
N ALA A 968 17.42 -60.83 17.47
CA ALA A 968 16.95 -61.86 18.43
C ALA A 968 16.52 -61.29 19.80
N ASP A 969 15.23 -61.47 20.12
CA ASP A 969 14.62 -61.65 21.45
C ASP A 969 15.26 -61.10 22.75
N LYS A 970 14.54 -60.19 23.42
CA LYS A 970 13.64 -60.60 24.54
C LYS A 970 12.66 -59.52 25.05
N LEU A 971 11.47 -60.00 25.46
CA LEU A 971 10.54 -59.45 26.46
C LEU A 971 9.71 -58.17 26.14
N GLN A 972 8.57 -58.41 25.47
CA GLN A 972 7.21 -57.97 25.83
C GLN A 972 6.94 -56.51 26.30
N PRO A 973 6.08 -55.74 25.58
CA PRO A 973 5.39 -54.60 26.15
C PRO A 973 4.14 -55.01 26.96
N LYS A 974 3.82 -54.28 28.03
CA LYS A 974 2.51 -54.31 28.70
C LYS A 974 1.84 -52.94 28.66
N ASN A 975 0.71 -52.88 27.94
CA ASN A 975 -0.46 -52.10 28.35
C ASN A 975 -1.28 -52.95 29.36
N PRO A 976 -2.32 -52.44 30.05
CA PRO A 976 -3.06 -51.20 29.79
C PRO A 976 -3.32 -50.30 31.03
N LEU A 977 -4.10 -49.23 30.79
CA LEU A 977 -5.18 -48.67 31.65
C LEU A 977 -5.18 -49.02 33.15
N GLU A 978 -5.06 -48.00 34.01
CA GLU A 978 -6.14 -47.51 34.92
C GLU A 978 -5.66 -46.32 35.77
N GLN A 979 -6.60 -45.68 36.50
CA GLN A 979 -6.41 -44.52 37.39
C GLN A 979 -6.06 -43.19 36.65
N TYR A 980 -6.83 -42.10 36.73
CA TYR A 980 -7.96 -41.74 37.60
C TYR A 980 -9.17 -41.25 36.80
N LEU A 981 -10.37 -41.72 37.13
CA LEU A 981 -11.65 -41.16 36.70
C LEU A 981 -12.77 -41.61 37.68
N THR A 982 -13.94 -40.97 37.59
CA THR A 982 -15.13 -41.15 38.46
C THR A 982 -14.98 -40.56 39.90
N PRO A 983 -16.09 -40.30 40.61
CA PRO A 983 -17.05 -39.25 40.23
C PRO A 983 -17.50 -38.37 41.43
N GLN A 984 -18.15 -37.24 41.15
CA GLN A 984 -19.04 -36.60 42.13
C GLN A 984 -20.47 -36.50 41.59
N LYS A 985 -21.44 -36.62 42.50
CA LYS A 985 -22.89 -36.73 42.22
C LYS A 985 -23.55 -35.35 42.13
N PRO A 986 -24.72 -35.24 41.47
CA PRO A 986 -25.55 -34.05 41.54
C PRO A 986 -26.20 -33.90 42.92
N THR A 987 -26.53 -32.66 43.27
CA THR A 987 -27.53 -32.32 44.29
C THR A 987 -28.51 -31.32 43.68
N GLU A 988 -29.77 -31.70 43.59
CA GLU A 988 -30.88 -30.76 43.51
C GLU A 988 -30.88 -29.93 44.82
N ASP A 989 -31.18 -28.62 44.78
CA ASP A 989 -32.57 -28.16 44.89
C ASP A 989 -32.73 -26.61 44.87
N ASN A 990 -33.96 -26.17 44.55
CA ASN A 990 -34.65 -24.94 44.98
C ASN A 990 -34.24 -23.48 44.59
N LEU A 991 -35.23 -22.83 43.96
CA LEU A 991 -35.81 -21.48 44.24
C LEU A 991 -35.25 -20.15 43.66
N VAL A 992 -35.89 -19.73 42.56
CA VAL A 992 -36.75 -18.51 42.43
C VAL A 992 -36.23 -17.14 42.93
N THR A 993 -35.98 -16.22 41.98
CA THR A 993 -36.62 -14.88 41.75
C THR A 993 -35.98 -14.27 40.48
N THR A 994 -36.65 -13.85 39.40
CA THR A 994 -37.66 -12.78 39.15
C THR A 994 -37.15 -11.35 39.33
N HIS A 995 -37.16 -10.59 38.22
CA HIS A 995 -36.84 -9.15 38.07
C HIS A 995 -35.33 -8.80 38.20
N THR A 996 -34.79 -7.83 37.45
CA THR A 996 -35.44 -6.85 36.53
C THR A 996 -34.64 -6.68 35.24
#